data_AF-A0A1I8G993-F1
#
_entry.id   AF-A0A1I8G993-F1
#
_cell.length_a   1.000
_cell.length_b   1.000
_cell.length_c   1.000
_cell.angle_alpha   90.00
_cell.angle_beta   90.00
_cell.angle_gamma   90.00
#
_symmetry.space_group_name_H-M   'P 1'
#
loop_
_entity.id
_entity.type
_entity.pdbx_description
1 polymer ?
#
loop_
_entity_poly.entity_id
_entity_poly.type
_entity_poly.pdbx_seq_one_letter_code
_entity_poly.pdbx_strand_id
1 'polypeptide(L)'
;MDAGVATVLCVGVSNFHSAGIGGGSFLVYYNRTSKTATAFDFRESAPAAAYRDMYNSTSGLPSNASLYGGLAIGVPGEVAGLAAAHAAHGRLPWRSVVEPVSRVLREGQRVSRPLADAIATVYPRVPDVAPFKVLKNWMVNPNTNKPYRAGELLVDHAMASTMDKIASDPQSFYNGSLADDILQEVRAAGGNITKDDLMKYQTRRLTPLTATLPSKGLTLYSLPPPSSGAVLSLILGIMDGYAGDSAKRGRRRMATSTFSTSFKFAYAKRSGLGDAAFVNVTELVANMTSSSYASELRSRITDDATHDINYYGPMFEWKEDSGTTHVSLVDSDGNAVAVTSTINTYFGSLVRGEKTGIVYNNEMDDFSQPNRTNYYGLPPSPTNFIAANKRPMSSMAPVIVVNADGHVQFVSGASGGSRITTAIAYTLARQLYLNETVKAAVDSYRLHHQLLPNVLNYNPAKCDPPESIKQRLRQKGHKVQPFSSTSVVEGIQRLSGGQLQANADFRKPSKTGEESSNISTVRMAGDLFEKVRNKSSFVRLRGRASHSEHNCILKLTDRRQMHPSQISKYVFALLAAVITALTVLVIVFVSLYLRCINDEATNKTETSEWQNNCVSDSTKDIYQYNAISADSAVCSTIGDYVLNILGGNAMDAGVATLLCVGVSNFQSAGIGGGSFLVYYNRSSRTASAYNYRETAPAAAHRDMYSSASGLPSNASLYGGLAIGVPGEVAGLAAAHAAHGRLPWRSVVEPVSRVLRKGQRVSRPLADAIASKYPQVPDVAPFKELKDWMVNPATGKPYKEGDVLVDTKLADTMDKIANDPQVFYNGSLADDIVQEVLSAGGNITNDDLLNYQPRRLDPLMATLPSKGLTLYSLPPPSSGAVLSLILGIMDGYAGDSAKARSTKDGYVNFLHRLVESFKFAYAKRSGLGDAVFVNVTELVANMTSSSYASELRSRITDDATHDVNYYGPMFEWKEDSGTTHVSLVDSDGNAISVTATINTYFGSMVRGARTGIFYNNEMDDFSQPNKTNFFGLPASPTNFIEPGKRPMSSMAPTILVDSSGAVQFVSGAAGGSRITTAIAYMLARQLYLNETVKAAVDSYRLHHQLVPNFVTYNPDKCDIIKSELRRKGHAVQPSSSLSVIEAVQRLPNGKLQANWDFRKPRAAFSRTCLLAAVDNYTLQTEETPEWQKNCVSDSGTDIYQYNAVSSDSAVCSTIGDYVLNVLGGNAMDAGVATVSPTSKAQESAEAPFWFTTTGRLHSDSHCV
;
A
#
# COMPACT_ATOMS: atom_id res chain seq x y z
N MET A 1 -3.22 -11.24 -6.97
CA MET A 1 -4.68 -11.07 -6.93
C MET A 1 -5.32 -11.76 -5.73
N ASP A 2 -4.74 -11.87 -4.52
CA ASP A 2 -5.49 -11.26 -3.39
C ASP A 2 -4.62 -10.64 -2.32
N ALA A 3 -4.28 -9.37 -2.56
CA ALA A 3 -2.89 -8.91 -2.61
C ALA A 3 -2.51 -7.40 -2.84
N GLY A 4 -2.36 -6.82 -4.09
CA GLY A 4 -2.66 -5.54 -4.98
C GLY A 4 -4.07 -5.07 -5.83
N VAL A 5 -5.44 -4.66 -5.62
CA VAL A 5 -6.86 -4.78 -4.80
C VAL A 5 -7.35 -5.46 -3.31
N ALA A 6 -6.88 -5.68 -2.00
CA ALA A 6 -5.76 -5.87 -0.89
C ALA A 6 -4.35 -5.34 -0.20
N THR A 7 -3.16 -4.63 -0.30
CA THR A 7 -2.05 -3.75 -0.95
C THR A 7 -2.06 -2.30 -1.25
N VAL A 8 -2.89 -1.88 -2.17
CA VAL A 8 -3.20 -0.55 -2.57
C VAL A 8 -4.64 0.02 -2.42
N LEU A 9 -5.15 0.31 -1.21
CA LEU A 9 -6.26 1.20 -0.75
C LEU A 9 -5.92 2.35 0.23
N CYS A 10 -4.67 2.74 0.47
CA CYS A 10 -3.76 3.72 1.18
C CYS A 10 -2.71 4.32 0.19
N VAL A 11 -1.36 4.16 -0.03
CA VAL A 11 -0.57 4.65 -1.26
C VAL A 11 -1.04 6.05 -1.65
N GLY A 12 -2.08 6.28 -2.44
CA GLY A 12 -2.51 7.48 -3.13
C GLY A 12 -3.54 8.49 -2.63
N VAL A 13 -4.38 8.45 -1.62
CA VAL A 13 -4.94 7.29 -0.97
C VAL A 13 -4.28 7.06 0.40
N SER A 14 -2.97 7.29 0.44
CA SER A 14 -2.14 7.69 1.56
C SER A 14 -1.03 8.60 1.01
N ASN A 15 -1.37 9.29 -0.08
CA ASN A 15 -0.59 10.16 -0.96
C ASN A 15 -1.57 10.89 -1.89
N PHE A 16 -2.66 11.43 -1.32
CA PHE A 16 -3.74 12.18 -1.99
C PHE A 16 -3.32 13.41 -2.73
N HIS A 17 -2.09 13.82 -2.52
CA HIS A 17 -1.45 14.71 -3.46
C HIS A 17 -1.39 14.10 -4.85
N SER A 18 -1.67 12.83 -5.03
CA SER A 18 -1.25 12.17 -6.24
C SER A 18 -2.17 11.07 -6.75
N ALA A 19 -3.33 10.85 -6.14
CA ALA A 19 -4.25 9.79 -6.57
C ALA A 19 -5.56 9.71 -5.79
N GLY A 20 -6.33 8.71 -6.21
CA GLY A 20 -7.49 8.24 -5.49
C GLY A 20 -8.73 8.85 -6.02
N ILE A 21 -9.85 8.50 -5.37
CA ILE A 21 -11.20 8.32 -5.94
C ILE A 21 -11.79 9.39 -6.90
N GLY A 22 -11.06 10.44 -7.20
CA GLY A 22 -11.31 11.35 -8.27
C GLY A 22 -10.29 11.32 -9.40
N GLY A 23 -9.35 10.39 -9.46
CA GLY A 23 -8.27 10.23 -10.45
C GLY A 23 -8.42 9.19 -11.57
N GLY A 24 -7.24 8.68 -12.01
CA GLY A 24 -6.84 8.20 -13.34
C GLY A 24 -5.76 7.14 -13.36
N SER A 25 -6.05 5.85 -13.63
CA SER A 25 -5.24 4.75 -13.08
C SER A 25 -5.16 3.47 -13.89
N PHE A 26 -4.09 3.42 -14.64
CA PHE A 26 -4.01 2.88 -15.99
C PHE A 26 -3.25 1.55 -15.94
N LEU A 27 -3.69 0.38 -16.48
CA LEU A 27 -3.01 -0.91 -16.16
C LEU A 27 -2.54 -2.03 -17.08
N VAL A 28 -1.36 -2.59 -16.72
CA VAL A 28 -0.48 -3.63 -17.32
C VAL A 28 -0.13 -5.03 -16.68
N TYR A 29 -0.18 -6.19 -17.41
CA TYR A 29 0.07 -7.60 -16.96
C TYR A 29 0.35 -8.66 -18.17
N TYR A 30 0.38 -10.03 -17.99
CA TYR A 30 0.35 -11.46 -18.69
C TYR A 30 0.57 -13.01 -17.99
N ASN A 31 0.19 -14.31 -18.37
CA ASN A 31 0.19 -15.58 -17.44
C ASN A 31 1.14 -16.94 -17.44
N ARG A 32 1.67 -17.43 -16.27
CA ARG A 32 2.81 -18.31 -15.75
C ARG A 32 2.28 -19.63 -15.32
N THR A 33 1.15 -19.88 -15.85
CA THR A 33 0.57 -21.15 -16.00
C THR A 33 0.04 -21.19 -17.44
N SER A 34 0.31 -20.16 -18.28
CA SER A 34 -0.42 -19.86 -19.52
C SER A 34 0.30 -19.30 -20.78
N LYS A 35 0.74 -18.00 -20.92
CA LYS A 35 1.21 -17.18 -22.11
C LYS A 35 0.64 -15.76 -22.69
N THR A 36 -0.58 -15.10 -22.68
CA THR A 36 -0.88 -13.69 -23.31
C THR A 36 -1.10 -12.49 -22.31
N ALA A 37 -1.66 -11.29 -22.70
CA ALA A 37 -2.11 -10.16 -21.87
C ALA A 37 -3.25 -9.13 -22.31
N THR A 38 -4.32 -8.92 -21.52
CA THR A 38 -5.54 -8.02 -21.52
C THR A 38 -5.68 -6.65 -20.71
N ALA A 39 -5.52 -5.38 -21.12
CA ALA A 39 -5.26 -4.28 -20.15
C ALA A 39 -6.10 -2.95 -20.03
N PHE A 40 -6.11 -2.44 -18.77
CA PHE A 40 -6.71 -1.30 -18.00
C PHE A 40 -6.65 -0.04 -18.82
N ASP A 41 -7.31 0.33 -19.98
CA ASP A 41 -8.04 1.59 -20.68
C ASP A 41 -9.30 2.61 -20.06
N PHE A 42 -9.32 3.59 -19.05
CA PHE A 42 -10.35 4.32 -18.12
C PHE A 42 -10.10 5.82 -17.85
N ARG A 43 -8.86 6.27 -17.86
CA ARG A 43 -8.33 7.63 -17.66
C ARG A 43 -9.35 8.73 -17.89
N GLU A 44 -9.30 9.81 -17.13
CA GLU A 44 -10.51 10.52 -16.85
C GLU A 44 -11.08 11.30 -18.04
N SER A 45 -12.36 11.08 -18.39
CA SER A 45 -12.89 11.67 -19.63
C SER A 45 -13.21 13.13 -19.59
N ALA A 46 -13.17 13.71 -20.78
CA ALA A 46 -14.15 14.68 -21.21
C ALA A 46 -15.58 14.17 -20.93
N PRO A 47 -16.32 14.83 -20.02
CA PRO A 47 -17.79 14.79 -20.01
C PRO A 47 -18.43 14.65 -21.39
N ALA A 48 -19.57 14.00 -21.54
CA ALA A 48 -20.40 14.07 -22.74
C ALA A 48 -20.83 15.53 -23.05
N ALA A 49 -20.89 16.38 -22.03
CA ALA A 49 -21.07 17.83 -22.16
C ALA A 49 -19.76 18.63 -22.43
N ALA A 50 -18.60 17.97 -22.53
CA ALA A 50 -17.33 18.62 -22.82
C ALA A 50 -17.04 18.64 -24.33
N TYR A 51 -16.53 19.78 -24.77
CA TYR A 51 -16.29 20.05 -26.19
C TYR A 51 -14.93 20.71 -26.39
N ARG A 52 -14.45 20.61 -27.64
CA ARG A 52 -13.08 20.90 -28.07
C ARG A 52 -12.48 22.20 -27.52
N ASP A 53 -13.27 23.27 -27.49
CA ASP A 53 -12.83 24.63 -27.19
C ASP A 53 -13.30 25.16 -25.82
N MET A 54 -13.79 24.29 -24.92
CA MET A 54 -14.48 24.69 -23.68
C MET A 54 -13.66 25.50 -22.67
N TYR A 55 -12.33 25.59 -22.83
CA TYR A 55 -11.43 26.43 -22.00
C TYR A 55 -10.81 27.61 -22.74
N ASN A 56 -11.30 27.93 -23.95
CA ASN A 56 -10.80 29.08 -24.70
C ASN A 56 -11.10 30.39 -23.96
N SER A 57 -10.21 31.38 -24.11
CA SER A 57 -10.31 32.74 -23.55
C SER A 57 -11.64 33.44 -23.76
N THR A 58 -12.38 33.10 -24.83
CA THR A 58 -13.71 33.64 -25.16
C THR A 58 -14.87 33.00 -24.40
N SER A 59 -14.63 31.94 -23.61
CA SER A 59 -15.67 31.23 -22.83
C SER A 59 -16.18 31.99 -21.60
N GLY A 60 -15.49 33.06 -21.19
CA GLY A 60 -15.76 33.77 -19.93
C GLY A 60 -15.33 33.02 -18.66
N LEU A 61 -14.76 31.81 -18.79
CA LEU A 61 -14.28 31.01 -17.66
C LEU A 61 -12.91 31.50 -17.16
N PRO A 62 -12.57 31.25 -15.87
CA PRO A 62 -11.22 31.43 -15.36
C PRO A 62 -10.16 30.69 -16.18
N SER A 63 -8.98 31.30 -16.38
CA SER A 63 -7.88 30.74 -17.20
C SER A 63 -7.24 29.46 -16.63
N ASN A 64 -7.66 29.09 -15.41
CA ASN A 64 -7.33 27.87 -14.68
C ASN A 64 -8.54 26.92 -14.53
N ALA A 65 -9.67 27.11 -15.21
CA ALA A 65 -10.87 26.26 -15.06
C ALA A 65 -10.68 24.79 -15.47
N SER A 66 -9.62 24.48 -16.22
CA SER A 66 -9.15 23.10 -16.53
C SER A 66 -8.30 22.51 -15.41
N LEU A 67 -7.57 23.37 -14.67
CA LEU A 67 -6.79 23.01 -13.48
C LEU A 67 -7.66 22.93 -12.23
N TYR A 68 -8.62 23.83 -12.06
CA TYR A 68 -9.28 24.06 -10.78
C TYR A 68 -10.79 24.30 -10.91
N GLY A 69 -11.53 23.83 -9.92
CA GLY A 69 -12.98 23.92 -9.87
C GLY A 69 -13.63 22.77 -10.64
N GLY A 70 -14.88 22.97 -11.02
CA GLY A 70 -15.75 21.89 -11.46
C GLY A 70 -15.56 21.38 -12.88
N LEU A 71 -15.15 22.26 -13.79
CA LEU A 71 -14.94 21.85 -15.18
C LEU A 71 -13.66 21.01 -15.29
N ALA A 72 -12.65 21.28 -14.46
CA ALA A 72 -11.39 20.54 -14.37
C ALA A 72 -11.55 19.02 -14.21
N ILE A 73 -12.69 18.59 -13.67
CA ILE A 73 -13.03 17.21 -13.35
C ILE A 73 -13.28 16.44 -14.64
N GLY A 74 -12.23 15.76 -15.10
CA GLY A 74 -12.39 14.63 -15.99
C GLY A 74 -13.13 13.52 -15.25
N VAL A 75 -13.65 12.53 -15.95
CA VAL A 75 -14.39 11.45 -15.29
C VAL A 75 -13.49 10.52 -14.51
N PRO A 76 -13.60 10.43 -13.18
CA PRO A 76 -12.65 9.55 -12.51
C PRO A 76 -12.84 8.06 -12.82
N GLY A 77 -11.99 7.20 -12.28
CA GLY A 77 -12.19 5.76 -12.48
C GLY A 77 -11.18 4.70 -11.98
N GLU A 78 -10.45 4.82 -10.89
CA GLU A 78 -9.72 3.70 -10.25
C GLU A 78 -10.57 2.48 -9.80
N VAL A 79 -11.57 2.51 -8.92
CA VAL A 79 -12.79 1.66 -9.05
C VAL A 79 -13.65 2.14 -10.22
N ALA A 80 -13.16 2.66 -11.34
CA ALA A 80 -13.62 2.34 -12.71
C ALA A 80 -12.68 1.38 -13.41
N GLY A 81 -11.58 1.04 -12.75
CA GLY A 81 -10.71 -0.03 -13.09
C GLY A 81 -10.53 -1.13 -12.11
N LEU A 82 -11.06 -1.10 -10.93
CA LEU A 82 -10.94 -2.26 -10.08
C LEU A 82 -11.98 -3.35 -10.30
N ALA A 83 -13.04 -3.07 -11.04
CA ALA A 83 -14.31 -3.74 -10.98
C ALA A 83 -15.09 -4.23 -12.17
N ALA A 84 -14.43 -4.44 -13.29
CA ALA A 84 -14.57 -5.68 -14.01
C ALA A 84 -13.52 -6.61 -13.47
N ALA A 85 -12.78 -6.17 -12.43
CA ALA A 85 -11.39 -6.20 -12.57
C ALA A 85 -10.64 -7.16 -11.61
N HIS A 86 -11.01 -7.14 -10.36
CA HIS A 86 -11.25 -8.45 -9.78
C HIS A 86 -12.25 -9.27 -10.67
N ALA A 87 -12.64 -10.48 -10.37
CA ALA A 87 -13.73 -11.17 -11.04
C ALA A 87 -13.71 -11.38 -12.55
N ALA A 88 -12.55 -11.57 -13.13
CA ALA A 88 -12.43 -12.61 -14.14
C ALA A 88 -11.25 -13.56 -13.92
N HIS A 89 -10.56 -13.47 -12.76
CA HIS A 89 -9.52 -14.38 -12.33
C HIS A 89 -9.41 -14.80 -10.83
N GLY A 90 -10.40 -15.21 -9.98
CA GLY A 90 -10.05 -15.80 -8.65
C GLY A 90 -10.91 -16.19 -7.39
N ARG A 91 -10.35 -16.04 -6.15
CA ARG A 91 -10.29 -16.94 -4.91
C ARG A 91 -11.00 -16.55 -3.60
N LEU A 92 -10.93 -15.30 -3.18
CA LEU A 92 -11.93 -14.59 -2.39
C LEU A 92 -13.12 -14.28 -3.42
N PRO A 93 -14.20 -13.48 -3.19
CA PRO A 93 -15.27 -13.03 -4.23
C PRO A 93 -15.49 -11.55 -4.81
N TRP A 94 -16.57 -10.69 -4.75
CA TRP A 94 -16.66 -9.11 -4.87
C TRP A 94 -17.09 -7.97 -3.73
N ARG A 95 -17.60 -7.72 -2.43
CA ARG A 95 -17.91 -7.99 -0.90
C ARG A 95 -16.78 -8.07 0.09
N SER A 96 -16.60 -9.18 0.85
CA SER A 96 -15.48 -9.49 1.77
C SER A 96 -14.05 -9.06 1.49
N VAL A 97 -13.83 -8.54 0.32
CA VAL A 97 -12.71 -7.72 0.09
C VAL A 97 -13.16 -6.53 -0.79
N VAL A 98 -13.86 -5.47 -0.33
CA VAL A 98 -13.47 -4.11 0.14
C VAL A 98 -14.30 -3.92 1.39
N GLU A 99 -13.77 -4.35 2.49
CA GLU A 99 -13.94 -3.77 3.82
C GLU A 99 -12.61 -4.02 4.58
N PRO A 100 -11.59 -4.55 3.87
CA PRO A 100 -10.20 -4.36 4.22
C PRO A 100 -9.20 -3.55 3.37
N VAL A 101 -8.97 -2.25 3.58
CA VAL A 101 -9.73 -0.99 3.46
C VAL A 101 -11.07 -0.72 4.14
N SER A 102 -11.73 -1.36 5.11
CA SER A 102 -12.81 -0.66 5.88
C SER A 102 -12.74 -0.23 7.31
N ARG A 103 -12.01 -0.87 8.15
CA ARG A 103 -11.97 -0.53 9.54
C ARG A 103 -10.91 0.51 9.94
N VAL A 104 -10.41 1.29 8.98
CA VAL A 104 -9.07 1.98 8.93
C VAL A 104 -9.01 3.22 8.00
N LEU A 105 -9.80 4.26 8.26
CA LEU A 105 -9.62 5.73 8.42
C LEU A 105 -10.39 6.23 9.65
N ARG A 106 -11.31 5.37 10.10
CA ARG A 106 -12.26 5.34 11.21
C ARG A 106 -11.62 5.87 12.51
N GLU A 107 -10.29 5.69 12.76
CA GLU A 107 -9.35 6.41 13.65
C GLU A 107 -7.82 5.89 13.81
N GLY A 108 -7.13 5.19 12.89
CA GLY A 108 -5.68 5.36 12.43
C GLY A 108 -4.77 4.66 11.29
N GLN A 109 -3.91 5.39 10.51
CA GLN A 109 -2.66 4.95 9.77
C GLN A 109 -1.52 5.91 10.17
N ARG A 110 -0.35 5.82 9.56
CA ARG A 110 0.50 7.02 9.43
C ARG A 110 0.68 7.42 7.93
N VAL A 111 0.15 8.58 7.53
CA VAL A 111 0.32 9.28 6.22
C VAL A 111 1.76 9.31 5.77
N SER A 112 2.20 8.53 4.79
CA SER A 112 3.63 8.56 4.36
C SER A 112 4.26 9.98 4.28
N ARG A 113 5.49 10.26 4.78
CA ARG A 113 6.17 11.59 4.61
C ARG A 113 6.65 11.96 3.17
N PRO A 114 5.94 11.57 2.13
CA PRO A 114 5.97 12.30 0.85
C PRO A 114 4.87 13.35 0.69
N LEU A 115 4.12 13.67 1.75
CA LEU A 115 2.71 14.00 1.61
C LEU A 115 2.30 15.32 2.22
N ALA A 116 2.85 15.85 3.33
CA ALA A 116 3.07 17.27 3.72
C ALA A 116 4.17 17.84 2.91
N ASP A 117 5.17 17.06 2.52
CA ASP A 117 6.14 17.63 1.59
C ASP A 117 5.41 17.98 0.27
N ALA A 118 4.39 17.18 -0.11
CA ALA A 118 3.40 17.58 -1.11
C ALA A 118 2.28 18.51 -0.58
N ILE A 119 1.85 18.34 0.66
CA ILE A 119 0.69 19.01 1.24
C ILE A 119 1.13 20.45 1.61
N ALA A 120 2.12 20.70 2.47
CA ALA A 120 2.80 22.02 2.67
C ALA A 120 3.04 22.84 1.40
N THR A 121 3.42 22.18 0.32
CA THR A 121 3.60 22.82 -0.98
C THR A 121 2.29 23.43 -1.50
N VAL A 122 1.18 22.71 -1.38
CA VAL A 122 -0.17 23.20 -1.66
C VAL A 122 -0.82 23.82 -0.41
N TYR A 123 -0.03 24.33 0.59
CA TYR A 123 -0.56 25.21 1.66
C TYR A 123 -1.16 26.43 0.96
N PRO A 124 -0.34 27.41 0.52
CA PRO A 124 -0.70 28.81 0.67
C PRO A 124 -1.67 29.33 -0.40
N ARG A 125 -2.20 28.42 -1.23
CA ARG A 125 -2.58 28.69 -2.62
C ARG A 125 -4.07 28.52 -2.90
N VAL A 126 -4.83 27.90 -1.99
CA VAL A 126 -6.21 27.50 -2.32
C VAL A 126 -7.26 28.48 -1.71
N PRO A 127 -8.22 29.00 -2.48
CA PRO A 127 -9.05 30.16 -2.09
C PRO A 127 -10.10 29.95 -0.99
N ASP A 128 -10.20 30.86 0.00
CA ASP A 128 -11.22 30.87 1.10
C ASP A 128 -12.65 31.22 0.65
N VAL A 129 -13.04 30.74 -0.53
CA VAL A 129 -14.39 30.84 -1.09
C VAL A 129 -14.84 29.51 -1.67
N ALA A 130 -16.14 29.20 -1.61
CA ALA A 130 -16.66 28.03 -2.32
C ALA A 130 -16.40 28.21 -3.83
N PRO A 131 -16.08 27.16 -4.58
CA PRO A 131 -16.01 25.75 -4.20
C PRO A 131 -14.61 25.27 -3.81
N PHE A 132 -13.67 26.20 -3.71
CA PHE A 132 -12.37 25.84 -3.20
C PHE A 132 -12.51 25.54 -1.73
N LYS A 133 -13.23 26.37 -0.97
CA LYS A 133 -13.60 26.23 0.47
C LYS A 133 -14.00 24.85 0.92
N VAL A 134 -14.44 24.03 0.02
CA VAL A 134 -14.99 22.77 0.34
C VAL A 134 -13.91 21.66 0.13
N LEU A 135 -12.94 21.78 -0.82
CA LEU A 135 -11.59 21.13 -0.70
C LEU A 135 -10.81 21.67 0.45
N LYS A 136 -10.71 22.99 0.43
CA LYS A 136 -10.30 23.80 1.52
C LYS A 136 -11.24 23.58 2.69
N ASN A 137 -11.93 22.46 2.99
CA ASN A 137 -12.35 22.24 4.38
C ASN A 137 -11.63 21.09 5.11
N TRP A 138 -11.10 20.02 4.48
CA TRP A 138 -10.67 18.72 5.09
C TRP A 138 -10.03 18.89 6.48
N MET A 139 -9.32 19.94 6.70
CA MET A 139 -7.96 19.66 6.53
C MET A 139 -7.28 19.38 7.87
N VAL A 140 -7.82 19.50 9.10
CA VAL A 140 -7.04 20.26 10.11
C VAL A 140 -6.47 19.74 11.47
N ASN A 141 -6.78 18.60 12.13
CA ASN A 141 -6.13 17.99 13.37
C ASN A 141 -7.14 17.12 14.24
N PRO A 142 -7.02 16.82 15.57
CA PRO A 142 -7.74 17.58 16.66
C PRO A 142 -6.99 18.13 17.91
N ASN A 143 -7.42 19.31 18.39
CA ASN A 143 -7.20 20.09 19.62
C ASN A 143 -8.01 21.44 19.59
N THR A 144 -7.51 22.52 18.93
CA THR A 144 -8.07 23.91 18.80
C THR A 144 -7.59 24.88 17.60
N ASN A 145 -7.46 24.52 16.27
CA ASN A 145 -7.04 25.27 14.99
C ASN A 145 -5.57 25.31 14.31
N LYS A 146 -5.15 24.52 13.22
CA LYS A 146 -3.77 24.45 12.53
C LYS A 146 -3.47 23.66 11.18
N PRO A 147 -2.22 23.72 10.58
CA PRO A 147 -1.60 22.82 9.52
C PRO A 147 -0.52 21.69 9.80
N TYR A 148 -0.63 20.48 9.24
CA TYR A 148 0.29 19.28 9.29
C TYR A 148 1.75 19.36 8.81
N ARG A 149 2.75 18.83 9.52
CA ARG A 149 4.04 18.36 8.97
C ARG A 149 4.51 17.06 9.65
N ALA A 150 4.43 15.88 9.02
CA ALA A 150 4.80 14.52 9.51
C ALA A 150 4.26 13.97 10.86
N GLY A 151 3.66 12.79 10.88
CA GLY A 151 3.44 11.92 12.06
C GLY A 151 2.12 11.64 12.79
N GLU A 152 1.20 12.60 12.91
CA GLU A 152 0.23 12.82 14.01
C GLU A 152 -1.05 11.95 14.06
N LEU A 153 -2.24 12.58 14.14
CA LEU A 153 -3.59 12.03 14.19
C LEU A 153 -4.65 12.91 13.49
N LEU A 154 -5.31 12.29 12.52
CA LEU A 154 -6.12 12.85 11.45
C LEU A 154 -7.59 12.44 11.50
N VAL A 155 -7.93 11.22 11.06
CA VAL A 155 -9.28 10.65 10.88
C VAL A 155 -10.02 11.28 9.70
N ASP A 156 -10.54 10.46 8.78
CA ASP A 156 -11.26 10.96 7.60
C ASP A 156 -12.76 10.67 7.60
N HIS A 157 -13.63 10.95 8.60
CA HIS A 157 -14.90 10.17 8.58
C HIS A 157 -15.82 10.52 7.44
N ALA A 158 -15.90 11.68 6.80
CA ALA A 158 -16.33 11.72 5.39
C ALA A 158 -15.25 11.63 4.33
N MET A 159 -14.50 10.58 4.54
CA MET A 159 -14.58 9.49 3.64
C MET A 159 -15.02 8.11 4.19
N ALA A 160 -16.06 8.01 5.03
CA ALA A 160 -16.98 6.85 5.30
C ALA A 160 -18.60 6.64 5.14
N SER A 161 -19.65 7.04 4.34
CA SER A 161 -20.28 7.04 2.92
C SER A 161 -19.79 7.74 1.43
N THR A 162 -18.81 7.51 0.39
CA THR A 162 -17.49 6.74 -0.20
C THR A 162 -17.17 5.23 -0.41
N MET A 163 -16.31 4.46 0.31
CA MET A 163 -16.29 2.97 0.18
C MET A 163 -17.30 2.04 0.89
N ASP A 164 -17.78 2.02 2.12
CA ASP A 164 -18.77 1.05 2.72
C ASP A 164 -20.24 1.15 2.35
N LYS A 165 -20.60 2.09 1.53
CA LYS A 165 -21.49 1.86 0.40
C LYS A 165 -20.62 1.58 -0.83
N ILE A 166 -19.81 0.54 -0.68
CA ILE A 166 -19.07 -0.20 -1.69
C ILE A 166 -18.62 -1.54 -1.08
N ALA A 167 -19.37 -2.31 -0.22
CA ALA A 167 -19.34 -3.82 0.00
C ALA A 167 -20.52 -4.86 0.10
N SER A 168 -21.86 -4.69 0.08
CA SER A 168 -22.69 -5.62 -0.77
C SER A 168 -23.09 -5.50 -2.33
N ASP A 169 -23.50 -4.45 -3.12
CA ASP A 169 -23.59 -4.20 -4.63
C ASP A 169 -22.89 -2.89 -5.28
N PRO A 170 -21.85 -2.88 -6.19
CA PRO A 170 -21.00 -1.72 -6.76
C PRO A 170 -20.74 -1.32 -8.28
N GLN A 171 -21.72 -0.70 -8.91
CA GLN A 171 -21.62 0.18 -10.06
C GLN A 171 -22.51 1.32 -9.70
N SER A 172 -22.55 1.67 -8.46
CA SER A 172 -23.82 1.97 -7.82
C SER A 172 -23.88 3.46 -7.63
N PHE A 173 -22.71 4.07 -7.40
CA PHE A 173 -22.43 5.34 -8.02
C PHE A 173 -23.11 5.37 -9.43
N TYR A 174 -22.98 4.36 -10.39
CA TYR A 174 -23.55 4.21 -11.82
C TYR A 174 -25.03 4.51 -11.95
N ASN A 175 -25.72 4.63 -10.84
CA ASN A 175 -26.93 3.92 -10.74
C ASN A 175 -27.86 4.36 -9.58
N GLY A 176 -27.47 5.18 -8.60
CA GLY A 176 -28.08 5.05 -7.26
C GLY A 176 -28.30 6.20 -6.27
N SER A 177 -28.34 5.81 -4.98
CA SER A 177 -28.17 6.56 -3.73
C SER A 177 -26.96 7.51 -3.69
N LEU A 178 -26.17 7.41 -4.73
CA LEU A 178 -24.95 8.09 -5.05
C LEU A 178 -24.70 7.85 -6.57
N ALA A 179 -25.69 7.55 -7.38
CA ALA A 179 -26.20 8.63 -8.21
C ALA A 179 -27.16 9.66 -7.57
N ASP A 180 -27.09 9.92 -6.26
CA ASP A 180 -27.95 10.82 -5.48
C ASP A 180 -27.21 11.97 -4.71
N ASP A 181 -25.96 11.78 -4.30
CA ASP A 181 -24.94 12.82 -3.99
C ASP A 181 -24.17 13.56 -5.13
N ILE A 182 -22.89 13.28 -5.53
CA ILE A 182 -22.09 13.93 -6.60
C ILE A 182 -22.74 15.02 -7.35
N LEU A 183 -23.37 14.76 -8.45
CA LEU A 183 -23.84 15.83 -9.29
C LEU A 183 -24.99 16.67 -8.60
N GLN A 184 -25.58 16.29 -7.46
CA GLN A 184 -26.07 17.22 -6.40
C GLN A 184 -24.85 17.82 -5.71
N GLU A 185 -24.16 18.74 -6.35
CA GLU A 185 -22.72 18.80 -6.07
C GLU A 185 -21.85 18.70 -7.35
N VAL A 186 -22.33 18.82 -8.61
CA VAL A 186 -21.47 18.90 -9.85
C VAL A 186 -22.00 19.94 -10.86
N ARG A 187 -22.48 21.07 -10.36
CA ARG A 187 -22.88 22.27 -11.10
C ARG A 187 -22.36 23.57 -10.47
N ALA A 188 -22.72 23.93 -9.24
CA ALA A 188 -22.25 25.15 -8.55
C ALA A 188 -20.79 25.20 -7.95
N ALA A 189 -19.88 24.28 -8.28
CA ALA A 189 -18.41 24.54 -8.37
C ALA A 189 -17.95 24.72 -9.81
N GLY A 190 -18.88 24.63 -10.77
CA GLY A 190 -18.68 24.80 -12.20
C GLY A 190 -18.94 23.55 -13.05
N GLY A 191 -19.06 22.36 -12.46
CA GLY A 191 -19.10 21.10 -13.21
C GLY A 191 -20.24 21.00 -14.23
N ASN A 192 -19.99 20.25 -15.31
CA ASN A 192 -20.93 20.04 -16.41
C ASN A 192 -21.35 18.58 -16.58
N ILE A 193 -21.11 17.75 -15.55
CA ILE A 193 -21.22 16.31 -15.61
C ILE A 193 -22.54 15.83 -15.00
N THR A 194 -23.11 14.74 -15.50
CA THR A 194 -24.58 14.63 -15.67
C THR A 194 -25.19 13.26 -15.34
N LYS A 195 -26.54 13.13 -15.27
CA LYS A 195 -27.20 11.81 -15.15
C LYS A 195 -27.38 11.11 -16.51
N ASP A 196 -27.12 11.83 -17.60
CA ASP A 196 -26.76 11.19 -18.85
C ASP A 196 -25.26 11.23 -19.10
N ASP A 197 -24.49 11.37 -18.02
CA ASP A 197 -23.05 11.54 -18.03
C ASP A 197 -22.41 11.05 -16.69
N LEU A 198 -22.71 9.80 -16.22
CA LEU A 198 -21.87 8.63 -15.79
C LEU A 198 -22.11 7.13 -16.34
N MET A 199 -23.29 6.46 -16.42
CA MET A 199 -23.77 5.10 -16.91
C MET A 199 -23.39 4.57 -18.30
N LYS A 200 -22.80 5.35 -19.20
CA LYS A 200 -22.47 4.87 -20.56
C LYS A 200 -20.95 4.67 -20.70
N TYR A 201 -20.25 4.25 -19.63
CA TYR A 201 -18.82 4.19 -19.26
C TYR A 201 -18.23 2.68 -19.17
N GLN A 202 -17.64 2.00 -20.18
CA GLN A 202 -17.33 0.51 -20.28
C GLN A 202 -15.85 0.23 -20.15
N THR A 203 -15.51 -1.05 -20.20
CA THR A 203 -14.12 -1.46 -20.30
C THR A 203 -13.61 -1.77 -21.73
N ARG A 204 -12.42 -1.29 -22.11
CA ARG A 204 -11.59 -1.35 -23.34
C ARG A 204 -10.26 -2.13 -23.14
N ARG A 205 -10.34 -3.21 -22.39
CA ARG A 205 -9.55 -4.44 -22.37
C ARG A 205 -8.14 -4.67 -23.06
N LEU A 206 -7.36 -3.72 -23.60
CA LEU A 206 -6.37 -4.07 -24.64
C LEU A 206 -5.32 -5.15 -24.34
N THR A 207 -5.46 -6.26 -25.07
CA THR A 207 -4.47 -6.83 -26.02
C THR A 207 -3.61 -5.70 -26.61
N PRO A 208 -2.31 -5.59 -26.26
CA PRO A 208 -1.54 -4.36 -26.56
C PRO A 208 -0.16 -4.51 -27.34
N LEU A 209 0.73 -3.49 -27.31
CA LEU A 209 1.72 -3.01 -28.35
C LEU A 209 3.16 -3.67 -28.54
N THR A 210 3.35 -4.63 -29.45
CA THR A 210 4.59 -5.47 -29.78
C THR A 210 5.84 -4.79 -30.40
N ALA A 211 7.04 -4.82 -29.76
CA ALA A 211 8.18 -3.87 -30.02
C ALA A 211 9.70 -4.16 -29.73
N THR A 212 10.52 -4.67 -30.65
CA THR A 212 11.60 -5.62 -30.31
C THR A 212 12.94 -5.13 -29.69
N LEU A 213 13.48 -5.81 -28.64
CA LEU A 213 14.90 -5.77 -28.12
C LEU A 213 15.58 -7.16 -28.30
N PRO A 214 16.16 -7.46 -29.46
CA PRO A 214 16.81 -8.73 -29.69
C PRO A 214 18.14 -8.92 -28.93
N SER A 215 18.88 -7.85 -28.58
CA SER A 215 20.31 -7.94 -28.22
C SER A 215 20.62 -8.76 -26.97
N LYS A 216 19.64 -8.87 -26.07
CA LYS A 216 19.75 -9.71 -24.87
C LYS A 216 18.96 -11.01 -24.97
N GLY A 217 18.10 -11.14 -25.98
CA GLY A 217 17.06 -12.18 -26.07
C GLY A 217 15.75 -11.82 -25.39
N LEU A 218 15.54 -10.56 -24.98
CA LEU A 218 14.63 -10.21 -23.89
C LEU A 218 13.58 -9.20 -24.36
N THR A 219 12.34 -9.49 -24.01
CA THR A 219 11.32 -9.78 -25.01
C THR A 219 10.00 -9.45 -24.37
N LEU A 220 9.29 -8.51 -24.91
CA LEU A 220 9.23 -7.25 -24.23
C LEU A 220 7.69 -6.81 -24.34
N TYR A 221 6.94 -6.22 -23.39
CA TYR A 221 5.51 -5.74 -23.38
C TYR A 221 5.00 -4.66 -22.32
N SER A 222 4.32 -3.63 -22.78
CA SER A 222 4.04 -2.37 -22.07
C SER A 222 2.60 -1.53 -22.23
N LEU A 223 2.13 -0.56 -23.12
CA LEU A 223 0.76 -0.22 -23.81
C LEU A 223 0.92 0.41 -25.20
N PRO A 224 -0.15 0.43 -26.01
CA PRO A 224 -0.50 1.49 -26.96
C PRO A 224 -0.56 2.93 -26.38
N PRO A 225 -1.08 3.88 -27.16
CA PRO A 225 -1.67 5.16 -26.72
C PRO A 225 -3.06 5.01 -26.11
N PRO A 226 -3.58 5.99 -25.35
CA PRO A 226 -3.10 7.33 -25.01
C PRO A 226 -2.02 7.42 -23.92
N SER A 227 -1.46 6.32 -23.45
CA SER A 227 -0.20 6.48 -22.74
C SER A 227 0.89 6.96 -23.70
N SER A 228 1.98 7.56 -23.20
CA SER A 228 3.23 7.68 -23.97
C SER A 228 3.89 6.32 -24.27
N GLY A 229 3.15 5.22 -24.39
CA GLY A 229 3.71 3.89 -24.27
C GLY A 229 4.69 3.69 -25.41
N ALA A 230 4.19 3.76 -26.63
CA ALA A 230 4.97 3.75 -27.87
C ALA A 230 6.26 4.60 -27.83
N VAL A 231 6.22 5.83 -27.26
CA VAL A 231 7.41 6.71 -27.03
C VAL A 231 8.56 5.90 -26.50
N LEU A 232 8.22 5.08 -25.54
CA LEU A 232 9.15 4.49 -24.64
C LEU A 232 9.56 3.10 -25.17
N SER A 233 8.81 2.47 -26.09
CA SER A 233 9.31 1.43 -27.03
C SER A 233 10.59 1.89 -27.64
N LEU A 234 10.45 3.03 -28.29
CA LEU A 234 11.44 3.59 -29.17
C LEU A 234 12.70 3.95 -28.39
N ILE A 235 12.58 4.53 -27.18
CA ILE A 235 13.76 4.90 -26.37
C ILE A 235 14.70 3.71 -26.15
N LEU A 236 14.20 2.48 -25.93
CA LEU A 236 15.11 1.33 -25.79
C LEU A 236 15.30 0.48 -27.03
N GLY A 237 14.37 0.42 -27.98
CA GLY A 237 14.69 -0.18 -29.29
C GLY A 237 15.94 0.49 -29.88
N ILE A 238 16.06 1.80 -29.70
CA ILE A 238 17.23 2.60 -30.05
C ILE A 238 18.47 2.19 -29.23
N MET A 239 18.32 1.96 -27.92
CA MET A 239 19.46 1.69 -27.04
C MET A 239 19.98 0.25 -27.08
N ASP A 240 19.12 -0.71 -27.45
CA ASP A 240 19.46 -2.13 -27.59
C ASP A 240 20.51 -2.37 -28.66
N GLY A 241 20.43 -1.56 -29.72
CA GLY A 241 21.42 -1.50 -30.77
C GLY A 241 22.81 -0.99 -30.37
N TYR A 242 23.06 -0.72 -29.09
CA TYR A 242 24.39 -0.40 -28.53
C TYR A 242 24.87 -1.43 -27.48
N ALA A 243 24.13 -2.52 -27.24
CA ALA A 243 24.39 -3.46 -26.15
C ALA A 243 25.70 -4.26 -26.21
N GLY A 244 26.40 -4.28 -27.35
CA GLY A 244 27.67 -4.97 -27.55
C GLY A 244 28.91 -4.18 -27.09
N ASP A 245 28.74 -2.98 -26.55
CA ASP A 245 29.84 -2.15 -26.05
C ASP A 245 30.35 -2.58 -24.67
N SER A 246 31.68 -2.61 -24.50
CA SER A 246 32.31 -2.86 -23.19
C SER A 246 31.79 -1.94 -22.08
N ALA A 247 31.73 -2.43 -20.83
CA ALA A 247 31.15 -1.68 -19.70
C ALA A 247 31.82 -0.32 -19.37
N LYS A 248 33.03 -0.03 -19.87
CA LYS A 248 33.63 1.32 -19.84
C LYS A 248 33.03 2.25 -20.91
N ARG A 249 32.76 1.74 -22.11
CA ARG A 249 32.15 2.48 -23.22
C ARG A 249 30.63 2.62 -23.05
N GLY A 250 29.95 1.59 -22.53
CA GLY A 250 28.56 1.69 -22.07
C GLY A 250 28.39 2.81 -21.03
N ARG A 251 29.22 2.82 -19.97
CA ARG A 251 29.20 3.88 -18.95
C ARG A 251 29.46 5.26 -19.53
N ARG A 252 30.29 5.36 -20.59
CA ARG A 252 30.49 6.60 -21.34
C ARG A 252 29.23 7.01 -22.11
N ARG A 253 28.60 6.13 -22.88
CA ARG A 253 27.37 6.44 -23.65
C ARG A 253 26.22 6.88 -22.74
N MET A 254 26.02 6.20 -21.62
CA MET A 254 25.05 6.55 -20.57
C MET A 254 25.33 7.83 -19.77
N ALA A 255 26.49 8.44 -20.01
CA ALA A 255 26.91 9.72 -19.47
C ALA A 255 27.09 10.79 -20.59
N THR A 256 26.50 10.57 -21.78
CA THR A 256 26.65 11.47 -22.94
C THR A 256 25.42 11.54 -23.86
N SER A 257 25.52 12.34 -24.92
CA SER A 257 24.42 12.74 -25.82
C SER A 257 23.50 11.62 -26.30
N THR A 258 24.07 10.44 -26.61
CA THR A 258 23.38 9.26 -27.15
C THR A 258 22.10 8.95 -26.38
N PHE A 259 22.20 8.95 -25.04
CA PHE A 259 21.08 8.59 -24.17
C PHE A 259 20.00 9.67 -24.08
N SER A 260 20.42 10.93 -23.94
CA SER A 260 19.54 12.08 -23.95
C SER A 260 18.87 12.34 -25.31
N THR A 261 19.38 11.75 -26.39
CA THR A 261 18.89 11.96 -27.76
C THR A 261 17.85 10.91 -28.17
N SER A 262 17.91 9.67 -27.65
CA SER A 262 16.83 8.69 -27.82
C SER A 262 15.52 9.18 -27.18
N PHE A 263 15.58 9.91 -26.07
CA PHE A 263 14.45 10.64 -25.50
C PHE A 263 13.81 11.63 -26.49
N LYS A 264 14.62 12.42 -27.21
CA LYS A 264 14.13 13.44 -28.16
C LYS A 264 13.36 12.78 -29.30
N PHE A 265 13.96 11.80 -29.96
CA PHE A 265 13.32 11.03 -31.04
C PHE A 265 12.00 10.39 -30.62
N ALA A 266 11.94 9.88 -29.39
CA ALA A 266 10.75 9.27 -28.84
C ALA A 266 9.62 10.28 -28.57
N TYR A 267 9.92 11.38 -27.84
CA TYR A 267 8.89 12.38 -27.50
C TYR A 267 8.41 13.17 -28.72
N ALA A 268 9.24 13.28 -29.78
CA ALA A 268 8.82 13.83 -31.08
C ALA A 268 7.77 12.99 -31.82
N LYS A 269 7.50 11.76 -31.35
CA LYS A 269 6.46 10.87 -31.86
C LYS A 269 5.29 10.73 -30.88
N ARG A 270 5.49 11.06 -29.60
CA ARG A 270 4.42 11.19 -28.59
C ARG A 270 3.26 12.06 -29.05
N SER A 271 3.57 13.09 -29.84
CA SER A 271 2.63 14.12 -30.28
C SER A 271 1.58 13.67 -31.29
N GLY A 272 1.84 12.56 -32.00
CA GLY A 272 0.87 11.90 -32.87
C GLY A 272 0.08 10.78 -32.18
N LEU A 273 0.38 10.50 -30.90
CA LEU A 273 -0.40 9.56 -30.10
C LEU A 273 -1.67 10.26 -29.57
N GLY A 274 -2.71 9.48 -29.29
CA GLY A 274 -3.98 9.97 -28.78
C GLY A 274 -4.83 8.80 -28.27
N ASP A 275 -6.12 9.04 -28.10
CA ASP A 275 -7.08 7.96 -27.87
C ASP A 275 -7.28 7.11 -29.13
N ALA A 276 -7.04 5.80 -29.02
CA ALA A 276 -7.16 4.85 -30.12
C ALA A 276 -8.55 4.71 -30.79
N ALA A 277 -9.67 5.14 -30.18
CA ALA A 277 -10.98 5.14 -30.86
C ALA A 277 -11.39 6.50 -31.44
N PHE A 278 -10.63 7.57 -31.17
CA PHE A 278 -10.85 8.89 -31.74
C PHE A 278 -9.70 9.32 -32.67
N VAL A 279 -8.60 8.55 -32.68
CA VAL A 279 -7.40 8.75 -33.49
C VAL A 279 -6.85 7.39 -33.88
N ASN A 280 -6.68 7.12 -35.18
CA ASN A 280 -5.94 5.94 -35.62
C ASN A 280 -4.46 6.11 -35.26
N VAL A 281 -3.99 5.30 -34.29
CA VAL A 281 -2.60 5.28 -33.83
C VAL A 281 -1.85 4.01 -34.25
N THR A 282 -2.51 3.04 -34.89
CA THR A 282 -2.02 1.65 -35.05
C THR A 282 -0.70 1.56 -35.83
N GLU A 283 -0.52 2.34 -36.90
CA GLU A 283 0.73 2.35 -37.67
C GLU A 283 1.86 3.04 -36.88
N LEU A 284 1.58 4.19 -36.26
CA LEU A 284 2.55 4.90 -35.43
C LEU A 284 2.99 4.04 -34.25
N VAL A 285 2.06 3.29 -33.66
CA VAL A 285 2.32 2.21 -32.71
C VAL A 285 3.31 1.20 -33.29
N ALA A 286 2.95 0.50 -34.36
CA ALA A 286 3.77 -0.56 -34.97
C ALA A 286 5.17 -0.08 -35.42
N ASN A 287 5.29 1.17 -35.83
CA ASN A 287 6.57 1.80 -36.15
C ASN A 287 7.37 2.06 -34.88
N MET A 288 6.83 2.82 -33.92
CA MET A 288 7.51 3.13 -32.67
C MET A 288 7.90 1.89 -31.87
N THR A 289 7.30 0.76 -32.18
CA THR A 289 7.64 -0.53 -31.63
C THR A 289 8.74 -1.30 -32.37
N SER A 290 8.77 -1.28 -33.70
CA SER A 290 9.68 -2.14 -34.46
C SER A 290 11.18 -1.92 -34.17
N SER A 291 11.96 -3.00 -34.04
CA SER A 291 13.44 -2.94 -34.06
C SER A 291 13.98 -2.32 -35.36
N SER A 292 13.29 -2.46 -36.49
CA SER A 292 13.75 -1.85 -37.75
C SER A 292 13.65 -0.33 -37.67
N TYR A 293 12.51 0.20 -37.23
CA TYR A 293 12.31 1.64 -37.03
C TYR A 293 13.20 2.21 -35.92
N ALA A 294 13.38 1.47 -34.83
CA ALA A 294 14.30 1.86 -33.78
C ALA A 294 15.78 1.82 -34.26
N SER A 295 16.11 0.98 -35.25
CA SER A 295 17.41 0.97 -35.92
C SER A 295 17.58 2.12 -36.93
N GLU A 296 16.53 2.49 -37.64
CA GLU A 296 16.47 3.70 -38.49
C GLU A 296 16.77 4.94 -37.64
N LEU A 297 16.04 5.16 -36.54
CA LEU A 297 16.27 6.32 -35.67
C LEU A 297 17.63 6.25 -34.94
N ARG A 298 18.11 5.05 -34.58
CA ARG A 298 19.48 4.86 -34.05
C ARG A 298 20.56 5.27 -35.06
N SER A 299 20.37 5.03 -36.36
CA SER A 299 21.32 5.47 -37.39
C SER A 299 21.47 7.00 -37.46
N ARG A 300 20.48 7.74 -36.93
CA ARG A 300 20.43 9.19 -36.84
C ARG A 300 20.94 9.75 -35.50
N ILE A 301 21.49 8.92 -34.62
CA ILE A 301 22.11 9.37 -33.36
C ILE A 301 23.62 9.34 -33.50
N THR A 302 24.23 10.52 -33.58
CA THR A 302 25.68 10.66 -33.47
C THR A 302 26.11 10.74 -32.00
N ASP A 303 27.33 10.27 -31.70
CA ASP A 303 27.85 10.32 -30.34
C ASP A 303 28.44 11.68 -29.96
N ASP A 304 28.64 12.61 -30.90
CA ASP A 304 29.38 13.87 -30.73
C ASP A 304 28.50 15.11 -30.48
N ALA A 305 27.28 15.15 -31.02
CA ALA A 305 26.43 16.34 -31.03
C ALA A 305 25.01 16.08 -30.49
N THR A 306 24.19 17.14 -30.45
CA THR A 306 22.73 17.08 -30.36
C THR A 306 22.16 18.21 -31.21
N HIS A 307 20.95 18.04 -31.73
CA HIS A 307 20.40 18.94 -32.74
C HIS A 307 19.35 19.90 -32.15
N ASP A 308 18.91 20.83 -32.99
CA ASP A 308 17.69 21.58 -32.74
C ASP A 308 16.47 20.64 -32.72
N ILE A 309 15.31 21.18 -32.43
CA ILE A 309 14.11 20.37 -32.24
C ILE A 309 13.52 19.81 -33.55
N ASN A 310 13.54 20.58 -34.63
CA ASN A 310 12.87 20.22 -35.88
C ASN A 310 13.45 18.94 -36.49
N TYR A 311 14.74 18.68 -36.23
CA TYR A 311 15.43 17.44 -36.58
C TYR A 311 14.71 16.17 -36.06
N TYR A 312 14.09 16.22 -34.88
CA TYR A 312 13.52 15.03 -34.23
C TYR A 312 12.10 14.69 -34.68
N GLY A 313 11.29 15.68 -35.07
CA GLY A 313 9.92 15.49 -35.54
C GLY A 313 8.92 16.56 -35.04
N PRO A 314 7.62 16.36 -35.30
CA PRO A 314 6.58 17.38 -35.09
C PRO A 314 6.32 17.70 -33.61
N MET A 315 6.29 19.01 -33.32
CA MET A 315 6.33 19.61 -31.99
C MET A 315 4.94 20.00 -31.51
N PHE A 316 4.57 19.67 -30.26
CA PHE A 316 3.30 20.11 -29.67
C PHE A 316 3.38 20.30 -28.14
N GLU A 317 2.42 21.02 -27.55
CA GLU A 317 2.24 21.28 -26.12
C GLU A 317 2.11 20.01 -25.29
N TRP A 318 2.76 20.00 -24.13
CA TRP A 318 2.46 19.12 -23.00
C TRP A 318 2.48 19.92 -21.70
N LYS A 319 1.67 19.48 -20.73
CA LYS A 319 1.66 20.03 -19.37
C LYS A 319 2.55 19.20 -18.43
N GLU A 320 3.06 19.82 -17.37
CA GLU A 320 3.80 19.12 -16.33
C GLU A 320 2.86 18.68 -15.20
N ASP A 321 2.48 17.41 -15.19
CA ASP A 321 1.91 16.74 -14.02
C ASP A 321 2.87 16.85 -12.82
N SER A 322 2.28 16.97 -11.64
CA SER A 322 2.92 16.49 -10.42
C SER A 322 1.81 16.09 -9.46
N GLY A 323 1.28 14.88 -9.63
CA GLY A 323 0.11 14.42 -8.88
C GLY A 323 -0.22 12.97 -9.17
N THR A 324 0.80 12.13 -9.12
CA THR A 324 0.83 10.83 -9.78
C THR A 324 1.44 9.82 -8.81
N THR A 325 0.79 8.67 -8.60
CA THR A 325 0.90 7.69 -7.49
C THR A 325 1.05 6.22 -7.88
N HIS A 326 1.84 5.39 -7.17
CA HIS A 326 2.50 4.23 -7.76
C HIS A 326 2.42 2.90 -7.04
N VAL A 327 3.05 1.84 -7.61
CA VAL A 327 3.17 0.49 -7.02
C VAL A 327 3.88 -0.54 -7.91
N SER A 328 4.89 -1.33 -7.45
CA SER A 328 5.71 -2.42 -8.14
C SER A 328 6.17 -3.94 -7.57
N LEU A 329 5.59 -5.18 -7.69
CA LEU A 329 5.54 -6.43 -6.81
C LEU A 329 5.79 -7.96 -7.40
N VAL A 330 6.79 -9.92 -6.58
CA VAL A 330 7.03 -11.43 -6.77
C VAL A 330 6.92 -12.10 -5.41
N ASP A 331 6.57 -13.40 -5.33
CA ASP A 331 5.41 -13.80 -4.49
C ASP A 331 5.16 -15.14 -3.52
N SER A 332 4.63 -16.46 -3.54
CA SER A 332 4.65 -17.95 -4.11
C SER A 332 5.03 -18.56 -5.56
N ASP A 333 4.12 -18.66 -6.55
CA ASP A 333 4.04 -19.26 -7.91
C ASP A 333 4.85 -18.80 -9.16
N GLY A 334 5.02 -17.51 -9.50
CA GLY A 334 5.48 -17.17 -10.86
C GLY A 334 5.70 -15.74 -11.42
N ASN A 335 5.83 -14.66 -10.63
CA ASN A 335 4.71 -13.74 -10.85
C ASN A 335 4.91 -12.19 -10.69
N ALA A 336 4.31 -11.24 -11.46
CA ALA A 336 4.19 -9.75 -11.24
C ALA A 336 3.02 -8.97 -11.95
N VAL A 337 3.12 -7.66 -12.15
CA VAL A 337 2.03 -6.68 -12.34
C VAL A 337 2.56 -5.28 -12.68
N ALA A 338 1.80 -4.16 -12.72
CA ALA A 338 2.20 -2.73 -12.45
C ALA A 338 1.07 -1.57 -12.56
N VAL A 339 0.63 -0.66 -11.57
CA VAL A 339 -0.19 0.67 -11.76
C VAL A 339 0.38 2.00 -11.25
N THR A 340 -0.07 3.08 -11.94
CA THR A 340 -0.09 4.49 -11.53
C THR A 340 -1.53 4.99 -11.51
N SER A 341 -2.05 5.44 -10.37
CA SER A 341 -3.12 6.46 -10.40
C SER A 341 -2.50 7.83 -10.50
N THR A 342 -3.22 8.75 -11.08
CA THR A 342 -2.98 10.17 -10.91
C THR A 342 -4.30 10.82 -10.53
N ILE A 343 -4.26 12.00 -9.94
CA ILE A 343 -5.37 12.97 -10.01
C ILE A 343 -4.90 14.19 -10.82
N ASN A 344 -4.04 13.92 -11.80
CA ASN A 344 -3.08 14.81 -12.48
C ASN A 344 -2.08 15.53 -11.54
N THR A 345 -2.56 16.38 -10.63
CA THR A 345 -1.71 17.29 -9.82
C THR A 345 -1.89 17.15 -8.30
N TYR A 346 -1.05 17.82 -7.50
CA TYR A 346 -1.19 17.91 -6.05
C TYR A 346 -2.56 18.50 -5.66
N PHE A 347 -3.47 17.59 -5.38
CA PHE A 347 -4.89 17.78 -5.10
C PHE A 347 -5.79 18.11 -6.30
N GLY A 348 -5.39 17.65 -7.49
CA GLY A 348 -6.19 17.67 -8.71
C GLY A 348 -6.90 19.01 -8.96
N SER A 349 -8.20 18.94 -9.22
CA SER A 349 -9.16 20.06 -9.41
C SER A 349 -9.13 21.17 -8.34
N LEU A 350 -8.35 21.02 -7.27
CA LEU A 350 -8.50 21.76 -6.03
C LEU A 350 -9.95 21.84 -5.51
N VAL A 351 -10.84 20.98 -5.98
CA VAL A 351 -12.25 21.03 -5.65
C VAL A 351 -12.55 19.81 -4.79
N ARG A 352 -13.41 20.05 -3.80
CA ARG A 352 -14.03 19.13 -2.84
C ARG A 352 -15.23 19.86 -2.22
N GLY A 353 -16.09 19.24 -1.41
CA GLY A 353 -17.44 19.68 -0.95
C GLY A 353 -17.57 19.67 0.59
N GLU A 354 -18.67 19.13 1.14
CA GLU A 354 -19.34 18.96 2.49
C GLU A 354 -20.20 17.55 2.79
N LYS A 355 -20.96 16.81 1.86
CA LYS A 355 -21.41 15.35 1.51
C LYS A 355 -20.35 14.19 1.38
N THR A 356 -20.07 13.62 0.16
CA THR A 356 -19.31 12.37 -0.19
C THR A 356 -17.86 12.32 -0.87
N GLY A 357 -16.90 13.23 -0.64
CA GLY A 357 -15.50 12.80 -0.70
C GLY A 357 -14.39 13.45 -1.50
N ILE A 358 -14.10 12.93 -2.68
CA ILE A 358 -12.72 12.90 -3.21
C ILE A 358 -12.05 14.18 -3.63
N VAL A 359 -10.72 14.10 -3.71
CA VAL A 359 -9.99 14.89 -4.67
C VAL A 359 -10.30 14.41 -6.09
N TYR A 360 -11.20 15.11 -6.79
CA TYR A 360 -11.21 14.99 -8.25
C TYR A 360 -9.88 15.42 -8.83
N ASN A 361 -9.48 14.66 -9.85
CA ASN A 361 -8.50 15.04 -10.83
C ASN A 361 -8.69 16.46 -11.33
N ASN A 362 -7.62 17.02 -11.86
CA ASN A 362 -7.70 17.99 -12.94
C ASN A 362 -7.21 17.38 -14.23
N GLU A 363 -7.88 16.33 -14.67
CA GLU A 363 -7.53 15.61 -15.87
C GLU A 363 -8.07 16.29 -17.14
N MET A 364 -9.07 17.16 -17.00
CA MET A 364 -9.42 18.04 -18.11
C MET A 364 -8.28 18.99 -18.52
N ASP A 365 -7.19 19.01 -17.73
CA ASP A 365 -5.98 19.83 -17.93
C ASP A 365 -4.87 19.17 -18.76
N ASP A 366 -4.81 17.83 -18.79
CA ASP A 366 -3.84 17.08 -19.62
C ASP A 366 -4.26 17.08 -21.11
N PHE A 367 -5.49 17.54 -21.40
CA PHE A 367 -6.00 17.81 -22.75
C PHE A 367 -5.25 18.97 -23.39
N SER A 368 -4.88 18.78 -24.65
CA SER A 368 -4.50 19.89 -25.53
C SER A 368 -5.70 20.83 -25.72
N GLN A 369 -5.48 22.13 -25.61
CA GLN A 369 -6.53 23.15 -25.81
C GLN A 369 -6.31 23.84 -27.17
N PRO A 370 -7.29 23.86 -28.10
CA PRO A 370 -7.09 24.46 -29.42
C PRO A 370 -6.70 25.93 -29.35
N ASN A 371 -5.85 26.36 -30.29
CA ASN A 371 -5.35 27.73 -30.45
C ASN A 371 -4.59 28.33 -29.25
N ARG A 372 -4.64 27.71 -28.07
CA ARG A 372 -3.69 27.91 -26.98
C ARG A 372 -2.36 27.29 -27.39
N THR A 373 -1.34 28.11 -27.63
CA THR A 373 0.03 27.62 -27.55
C THR A 373 0.45 27.55 -26.09
N ASN A 374 1.35 26.63 -25.76
CA ASN A 374 1.87 26.58 -24.39
C ASN A 374 2.73 27.80 -24.08
N TYR A 375 3.10 27.96 -22.79
CA TYR A 375 3.95 29.04 -22.31
C TYR A 375 5.31 29.20 -23.05
N TYR A 376 5.72 28.19 -23.83
CA TYR A 376 6.95 28.16 -24.62
C TYR A 376 6.69 28.24 -26.14
N GLY A 377 5.48 28.63 -26.57
CA GLY A 377 5.13 28.90 -27.98
C GLY A 377 4.77 27.68 -28.83
N LEU A 378 4.44 26.55 -28.22
CA LEU A 378 4.25 25.27 -28.90
C LEU A 378 2.77 25.02 -29.24
N PRO A 379 2.44 24.54 -30.46
CA PRO A 379 1.05 24.32 -30.85
C PRO A 379 0.42 23.15 -30.07
N PRO A 380 -0.89 23.13 -29.85
CA PRO A 380 -1.55 22.11 -29.03
C PRO A 380 -1.82 20.82 -29.83
N SER A 381 -1.49 19.64 -29.28
CA SER A 381 -1.56 18.35 -30.02
C SER A 381 -3.02 18.00 -30.39
N PRO A 382 -3.39 17.92 -31.69
CA PRO A 382 -4.78 17.71 -32.11
C PRO A 382 -5.34 16.33 -31.79
N THR A 383 -4.48 15.30 -31.86
CA THR A 383 -4.80 13.93 -31.42
C THR A 383 -5.20 13.89 -29.94
N ASN A 384 -4.83 14.92 -29.18
CA ASN A 384 -5.12 15.12 -27.77
C ASN A 384 -6.08 16.30 -27.45
N PHE A 385 -6.84 16.84 -28.42
CA PHE A 385 -7.92 17.81 -28.12
C PHE A 385 -9.10 17.21 -27.36
N ILE A 386 -9.84 18.05 -26.61
CA ILE A 386 -11.13 17.71 -25.98
C ILE A 386 -12.14 17.24 -27.02
N ALA A 387 -12.87 16.18 -26.69
CA ALA A 387 -14.15 15.83 -27.33
C ALA A 387 -14.92 14.94 -26.35
N ALA A 388 -16.25 15.08 -26.32
CA ALA A 388 -17.14 14.29 -25.51
C ALA A 388 -16.76 12.79 -25.53
N ASN A 389 -16.33 12.26 -24.39
CA ASN A 389 -15.99 10.85 -24.23
C ASN A 389 -14.82 10.33 -25.13
N LYS A 390 -13.99 11.21 -25.70
CA LYS A 390 -12.60 10.89 -26.14
C LYS A 390 -11.71 10.72 -24.94
N ARG A 391 -10.43 10.21 -25.04
CA ARG A 391 -9.47 9.84 -23.89
C ARG A 391 -7.99 11.65 -21.95
N PRO A 392 -7.30 12.82 -22.12
CA PRO A 392 -5.92 12.99 -22.64
C PRO A 392 -4.82 11.92 -22.52
N MET A 393 -3.77 12.23 -23.29
CA MET A 393 -2.44 11.64 -23.39
C MET A 393 -1.62 11.75 -22.09
N SER A 394 -1.54 10.68 -21.31
CA SER A 394 -0.80 10.66 -20.05
C SER A 394 0.73 10.62 -20.28
N SER A 395 1.48 11.55 -19.68
CA SER A 395 2.96 11.62 -19.82
C SER A 395 3.63 10.38 -19.27
N MET A 396 3.05 9.90 -18.18
CA MET A 396 3.26 8.62 -17.54
C MET A 396 2.94 7.46 -18.51
N ALA A 397 3.88 6.53 -18.80
CA ALA A 397 3.66 5.59 -19.92
C ALA A 397 4.30 4.12 -20.10
N PRO A 398 3.50 3.03 -19.91
CA PRO A 398 3.43 1.56 -19.41
C PRO A 398 4.54 0.43 -19.23
N VAL A 399 5.07 -0.21 -18.15
CA VAL A 399 6.09 -1.39 -18.14
C VAL A 399 6.28 -2.58 -17.12
N ILE A 400 6.63 -3.80 -17.63
CA ILE A 400 7.38 -4.92 -16.96
C ILE A 400 8.56 -5.55 -17.86
N VAL A 401 8.70 -6.89 -18.17
CA VAL A 401 9.70 -7.63 -19.09
C VAL A 401 9.40 -9.13 -19.40
N VAL A 402 9.89 -9.79 -20.50
CA VAL A 402 10.13 -11.28 -20.75
C VAL A 402 11.22 -11.75 -21.79
N ASN A 403 11.16 -12.98 -22.40
CA ASN A 403 12.17 -13.76 -23.18
C ASN A 403 11.63 -15.07 -23.82
N ALA A 404 12.45 -16.09 -24.08
CA ALA A 404 12.04 -17.44 -24.46
C ALA A 404 11.33 -18.33 -23.40
N ASP A 405 11.91 -18.58 -22.21
CA ASP A 405 11.55 -19.72 -21.33
C ASP A 405 10.33 -19.53 -20.42
N GLY A 406 10.44 -18.87 -19.25
CA GLY A 406 9.27 -18.76 -18.38
C GLY A 406 9.29 -17.98 -17.07
N HIS A 407 10.30 -17.17 -16.70
CA HIS A 407 10.34 -16.49 -15.37
C HIS A 407 10.90 -15.03 -15.37
N VAL A 408 10.84 -13.94 -14.55
CA VAL A 408 11.28 -12.58 -15.11
C VAL A 408 11.90 -11.47 -14.28
N GLN A 409 12.81 -10.69 -14.91
CA GLN A 409 14.15 -10.19 -14.51
C GLN A 409 14.39 -9.07 -13.45
N PHE A 410 14.28 -7.74 -13.67
CA PHE A 410 14.39 -6.59 -12.76
C PHE A 410 13.13 -5.64 -12.63
N VAL A 411 11.91 -5.93 -12.09
CA VAL A 411 10.69 -5.08 -12.40
C VAL A 411 10.93 -3.73 -11.88
N SER A 412 10.24 -2.77 -12.48
CA SER A 412 10.24 -1.37 -12.29
C SER A 412 9.52 -0.75 -13.49
N GLY A 413 9.43 0.59 -13.74
CA GLY A 413 8.03 2.90 -12.73
C GLY A 413 8.59 4.16 -11.93
N ALA A 414 8.73 5.27 -12.67
CA ALA A 414 9.31 6.55 -12.24
C ALA A 414 8.36 7.45 -11.44
N SER A 415 8.54 8.77 -11.32
CA SER A 415 7.46 9.67 -10.84
C SER A 415 7.59 11.10 -11.36
N GLY A 416 6.60 11.96 -11.05
CA GLY A 416 6.61 13.40 -11.34
C GLY A 416 6.32 13.72 -12.82
N GLY A 417 5.04 13.78 -13.18
CA GLY A 417 4.51 14.13 -14.50
C GLY A 417 5.22 13.76 -15.76
N SER A 418 6.13 14.61 -16.22
CA SER A 418 6.79 14.40 -17.51
C SER A 418 8.09 13.61 -17.39
N ARG A 419 8.72 13.62 -16.20
CA ARG A 419 10.07 13.08 -15.96
C ARG A 419 10.12 11.58 -16.05
N ILE A 420 9.35 10.94 -15.17
CA ILE A 420 8.41 9.91 -15.60
C ILE A 420 9.00 9.03 -16.73
N THR A 421 8.51 9.11 -17.96
CA THR A 421 8.81 8.28 -19.13
C THR A 421 10.32 8.24 -19.44
N THR A 422 11.03 9.35 -19.27
CA THR A 422 12.51 9.34 -19.41
C THR A 422 13.26 8.76 -18.23
N ALA A 423 12.80 8.98 -17.00
CA ALA A 423 13.43 8.41 -15.81
C ALA A 423 13.33 6.88 -15.84
N ILE A 424 12.36 6.32 -16.55
CA ILE A 424 12.23 4.90 -16.83
C ILE A 424 13.40 4.45 -17.67
N ALA A 425 13.45 4.93 -18.91
CA ALA A 425 14.52 4.60 -19.82
C ALA A 425 15.93 4.97 -19.32
N TYR A 426 16.09 6.05 -18.55
CA TYR A 426 17.39 6.44 -18.03
C TYR A 426 17.96 5.37 -17.12
N THR A 427 17.22 5.14 -16.04
CA THR A 427 17.52 4.22 -14.97
C THR A 427 17.74 2.86 -15.67
N LEU A 428 16.84 2.46 -16.58
CA LEU A 428 16.90 1.22 -17.35
C LEU A 428 18.23 0.88 -17.99
N ALA A 429 18.69 1.75 -18.88
CA ALA A 429 19.83 1.42 -19.69
C ALA A 429 21.06 1.14 -18.81
N ARG A 430 21.06 1.63 -17.55
CA ARG A 430 22.13 1.39 -16.58
C ARG A 430 22.28 -0.09 -16.31
N GLN A 431 21.23 -0.78 -15.92
CA GLN A 431 21.39 -2.22 -15.75
C GLN A 431 21.42 -2.91 -17.10
N LEU A 432 20.58 -2.49 -18.07
CA LEU A 432 20.51 -3.18 -19.37
C LEU A 432 21.87 -3.31 -20.07
N TYR A 433 22.66 -2.24 -20.04
CA TYR A 433 23.87 -2.12 -20.84
C TYR A 433 25.13 -1.74 -20.04
N LEU A 434 25.03 -1.45 -18.74
CA LEU A 434 26.21 -1.37 -17.85
C LEU A 434 26.38 -2.60 -16.98
N ASN A 435 25.29 -3.37 -16.75
CA ASN A 435 25.18 -4.36 -15.69
C ASN A 435 25.38 -3.63 -14.33
N GLU A 436 24.28 -3.28 -13.68
CA GLU A 436 24.27 -2.60 -12.37
C GLU A 436 23.27 -3.30 -11.43
N THR A 437 23.43 -3.11 -10.13
CA THR A 437 22.42 -3.54 -9.17
C THR A 437 21.28 -2.53 -9.10
N VAL A 438 20.14 -2.94 -8.52
CA VAL A 438 19.07 -2.00 -8.13
C VAL A 438 19.34 -1.35 -6.78
N LYS A 439 20.56 -1.40 -6.26
CA LYS A 439 20.99 -0.29 -5.41
C LYS A 439 21.73 0.76 -6.24
N ALA A 440 22.58 0.30 -7.15
CA ALA A 440 23.45 1.15 -7.96
C ALA A 440 22.71 2.04 -8.98
N ALA A 441 21.87 1.51 -9.87
CA ALA A 441 21.29 2.26 -11.00
C ALA A 441 20.24 3.32 -10.61
N VAL A 442 20.10 3.53 -9.31
CA VAL A 442 18.81 3.49 -8.64
C VAL A 442 18.79 4.47 -7.48
N ASP A 443 19.72 4.29 -6.55
CA ASP A 443 20.09 5.40 -5.72
C ASP A 443 20.85 6.44 -6.59
N SER A 444 21.14 6.15 -7.89
CA SER A 444 21.77 7.06 -8.84
C SER A 444 20.97 8.32 -9.18
N TYR A 445 21.64 9.24 -9.85
CA TYR A 445 21.07 10.44 -10.44
C TYR A 445 20.09 10.12 -11.58
N ARG A 446 19.24 11.11 -11.92
CA ARG A 446 18.28 11.05 -13.03
C ARG A 446 18.63 12.07 -14.12
N LEU A 447 18.40 11.70 -15.37
CA LEU A 447 18.40 12.59 -16.53
C LEU A 447 17.04 12.50 -17.23
N HIS A 448 16.48 13.64 -17.65
CA HIS A 448 15.14 13.73 -18.24
C HIS A 448 15.09 14.75 -19.40
N HIS A 449 14.41 14.39 -20.50
CA HIS A 449 14.16 15.30 -21.63
C HIS A 449 12.86 14.93 -22.36
N GLN A 450 11.81 15.77 -22.29
CA GLN A 450 10.50 15.50 -22.93
C GLN A 450 10.36 16.03 -24.36
N LEU A 451 11.48 16.09 -25.09
CA LEU A 451 11.74 16.98 -26.24
C LEU A 451 11.63 18.50 -25.93
N LEU A 452 10.64 18.95 -25.14
CA LEU A 452 10.26 20.36 -25.00
C LEU A 452 10.02 20.82 -23.55
N PRO A 453 10.73 21.84 -23.04
CA PRO A 453 11.80 22.59 -23.71
C PRO A 453 13.00 21.70 -24.07
N ASN A 454 13.81 22.11 -25.05
CA ASN A 454 15.00 21.36 -25.52
C ASN A 454 16.16 21.49 -24.51
N VAL A 455 15.94 20.96 -23.31
CA VAL A 455 16.81 21.04 -22.14
C VAL A 455 16.78 19.71 -21.37
N LEU A 456 17.96 19.23 -21.01
CA LEU A 456 18.18 17.99 -20.26
C LEU A 456 18.15 18.30 -18.76
N ASN A 457 17.03 17.98 -18.11
CA ASN A 457 16.79 18.15 -16.68
C ASN A 457 17.53 17.08 -15.86
N TYR A 458 17.99 17.43 -14.66
CA TYR A 458 18.54 16.48 -13.67
C TYR A 458 18.13 16.80 -12.23
N ASN A 459 18.10 15.80 -11.35
CA ASN A 459 17.77 15.97 -9.93
C ASN A 459 19.03 16.40 -9.13
N PRO A 460 19.08 17.55 -8.45
CA PRO A 460 20.29 18.10 -7.80
C PRO A 460 20.44 17.73 -6.30
N ALA A 461 19.80 16.65 -5.84
CA ALA A 461 19.80 16.23 -4.43
C ALA A 461 21.07 15.41 -4.07
N LYS A 462 21.01 14.60 -2.99
CA LYS A 462 22.14 13.76 -2.49
C LYS A 462 22.81 12.84 -3.55
N CYS A 463 22.20 12.67 -4.72
CA CYS A 463 22.76 11.96 -5.87
C CYS A 463 22.66 12.82 -7.14
N ASP A 464 23.47 13.89 -7.17
CA ASP A 464 23.73 14.76 -8.34
C ASP A 464 24.58 14.00 -9.39
N PRO A 465 24.34 14.16 -10.71
CA PRO A 465 25.27 13.62 -11.72
C PRO A 465 26.65 14.27 -11.56
N PRO A 466 27.76 13.53 -11.45
CA PRO A 466 29.09 14.12 -11.30
C PRO A 466 29.38 15.21 -12.35
N GLU A 467 29.96 16.35 -11.96
CA GLU A 467 30.06 17.53 -12.83
C GLU A 467 30.79 17.25 -14.16
N SER A 468 31.72 16.30 -14.20
CA SER A 468 32.37 15.87 -15.45
C SER A 468 31.39 15.25 -16.47
N ILE A 469 30.27 14.67 -16.02
CA ILE A 469 29.17 14.21 -16.88
C ILE A 469 28.40 15.42 -17.41
N LYS A 470 28.04 16.38 -16.55
CA LYS A 470 27.36 17.62 -16.96
C LYS A 470 28.19 18.41 -17.98
N GLN A 471 29.50 18.56 -17.74
CA GLN A 471 30.44 19.22 -18.66
C GLN A 471 30.50 18.51 -20.02
N ARG A 472 30.61 17.16 -20.04
CA ARG A 472 30.58 16.37 -21.29
C ARG A 472 29.26 16.45 -22.04
N LEU A 473 28.13 16.63 -21.35
CA LEU A 473 26.82 16.84 -21.98
C LEU A 473 26.73 18.26 -22.59
N ARG A 474 27.19 19.29 -21.88
CA ARG A 474 27.28 20.68 -22.39
C ARG A 474 28.20 20.78 -23.61
N GLN A 475 29.36 20.12 -23.58
CA GLN A 475 30.29 20.04 -24.72
C GLN A 475 29.68 19.40 -25.98
N LYS A 476 28.67 18.53 -25.81
CA LYS A 476 27.90 17.91 -26.91
C LYS A 476 26.60 18.67 -27.24
N GLY A 477 26.53 19.95 -26.88
CA GLY A 477 25.43 20.86 -27.23
C GLY A 477 24.18 20.77 -26.33
N HIS A 478 24.15 19.92 -25.30
CA HIS A 478 22.98 19.88 -24.41
C HIS A 478 22.94 21.08 -23.47
N LYS A 479 21.80 21.76 -23.44
CA LYS A 479 21.42 22.60 -22.30
C LYS A 479 21.10 21.66 -21.13
N VAL A 480 21.81 21.77 -20.01
CA VAL A 480 21.69 20.85 -18.86
C VAL A 480 21.37 21.65 -17.60
N GLN A 481 20.18 21.46 -17.03
CA GLN A 481 19.68 22.27 -15.90
C GLN A 481 19.19 21.40 -14.72
N PRO A 482 19.39 21.84 -13.47
CA PRO A 482 18.80 21.18 -12.31
C PRO A 482 17.28 21.42 -12.29
N PHE A 483 16.52 20.51 -11.68
CA PHE A 483 15.09 20.71 -11.46
C PHE A 483 14.68 20.28 -10.04
N SER A 484 13.73 21.01 -9.44
CA SER A 484 13.31 20.86 -8.05
C SER A 484 12.41 19.65 -7.76
N SER A 485 11.44 19.33 -8.63
CA SER A 485 10.64 18.10 -8.50
C SER A 485 11.44 16.87 -8.94
N THR A 486 11.66 15.96 -8.01
CA THR A 486 12.32 14.68 -8.25
C THR A 486 11.41 13.77 -9.07
N SER A 487 11.95 13.21 -10.17
CA SER A 487 11.48 11.90 -10.61
C SER A 487 12.06 10.82 -9.74
N VAL A 488 11.18 9.90 -9.38
CA VAL A 488 11.44 8.76 -8.52
C VAL A 488 11.38 7.49 -9.52
N VAL A 489 11.61 6.16 -9.28
CA VAL A 489 11.85 4.90 -10.22
C VAL A 489 11.82 3.26 -9.85
N GLU A 490 11.12 2.50 -8.92
CA GLU A 490 11.43 1.24 -8.00
C GLU A 490 11.51 -0.18 -8.56
N GLY A 491 12.15 -1.14 -7.85
CA GLY A 491 12.60 -2.41 -8.40
C GLY A 491 12.68 -3.74 -7.59
N ILE A 492 12.56 -4.95 -8.23
CA ILE A 492 13.09 -6.32 -7.88
C ILE A 492 13.85 -6.96 -9.00
N GLN A 493 15.00 -7.62 -8.72
CA GLN A 493 15.71 -8.40 -9.76
C GLN A 493 16.28 -9.81 -9.42
N ARG A 494 16.48 -10.75 -10.38
CA ARG A 494 16.93 -12.18 -10.16
C ARG A 494 18.21 -12.64 -10.94
N LEU A 495 19.41 -12.50 -10.34
CA LEU A 495 20.73 -13.10 -10.61
C LEU A 495 20.60 -14.52 -11.16
N SER A 496 21.71 -15.08 -11.63
CA SER A 496 21.95 -16.53 -11.55
C SER A 496 21.23 -17.23 -10.35
N GLY A 497 21.55 -16.85 -9.11
CA GLY A 497 21.29 -17.62 -7.89
C GLY A 497 19.90 -17.59 -7.26
N GLY A 498 18.82 -17.48 -8.04
CA GLY A 498 17.46 -17.73 -7.55
C GLY A 498 16.71 -16.60 -6.84
N GLN A 499 17.33 -15.83 -5.93
CA GLN A 499 16.80 -14.73 -5.08
C GLN A 499 16.09 -13.58 -5.84
N LEU A 500 15.73 -12.46 -5.20
CA LEU A 500 15.14 -11.25 -5.83
C LEU A 500 15.76 -9.91 -5.36
N GLN A 501 15.41 -8.70 -5.88
CA GLN A 501 16.06 -7.39 -5.51
C GLN A 501 15.20 -6.15 -5.22
N ALA A 502 14.31 -6.24 -4.24
CA ALA A 502 13.26 -5.33 -3.89
C ALA A 502 13.67 -4.04 -3.18
N ASN A 503 13.34 -2.82 -3.65
CA ASN A 503 13.82 -1.56 -3.05
C ASN A 503 12.77 -0.42 -3.08
N ALA A 504 12.71 0.51 -2.10
CA ALA A 504 11.98 1.82 -2.18
C ALA A 504 12.86 3.07 -2.07
N ASP A 505 12.45 4.20 -2.66
CA ASP A 505 13.37 5.35 -2.81
C ASP A 505 13.80 5.92 -1.48
N PHE A 506 15.03 6.44 -1.49
CA PHE A 506 15.50 7.31 -0.43
C PHE A 506 14.97 8.75 -0.59
N ARG A 507 14.65 9.23 -1.81
CA ARG A 507 14.09 10.59 -2.05
C ARG A 507 12.56 10.65 -1.94
N LYS A 508 11.86 9.51 -1.92
CA LYS A 508 10.46 9.39 -1.47
C LYS A 508 10.37 8.35 -0.33
N PRO A 509 10.55 8.77 0.94
CA PRO A 509 11.04 7.91 2.02
C PRO A 509 10.03 6.90 2.59
N SER A 510 10.60 5.89 3.24
CA SER A 510 9.99 4.69 3.81
C SER A 510 10.82 4.19 5.03
N LYS A 511 10.33 3.25 5.87
CA LYS A 511 10.83 2.69 7.18
C LYS A 511 12.19 1.98 7.10
N THR A 512 13.11 2.62 6.41
CA THR A 512 14.39 2.12 5.91
C THR A 512 15.44 3.22 5.88
N GLY A 513 15.10 4.33 6.54
CA GLY A 513 15.97 5.44 6.92
C GLY A 513 15.77 5.82 8.39
N GLU A 514 15.11 4.96 9.18
CA GLU A 514 15.06 5.03 10.64
C GLU A 514 15.64 3.70 11.15
N GLU A 515 16.98 3.69 11.29
CA GLU A 515 17.87 2.67 11.90
C GLU A 515 18.29 1.38 11.15
N SER A 516 18.67 1.46 9.85
CA SER A 516 19.96 0.89 9.34
C SER A 516 20.24 1.27 7.87
N SER A 517 21.26 0.66 7.22
CA SER A 517 21.56 0.79 5.78
C SER A 517 22.11 -0.52 5.16
N ASN A 518 21.30 -1.30 4.42
CA ASN A 518 21.63 -2.67 3.96
C ASN A 518 21.00 -3.08 2.60
N ILE A 519 20.74 -4.39 2.41
CA ILE A 519 20.40 -5.12 1.17
C ILE A 519 19.67 -6.48 1.55
N SER A 520 18.49 -6.83 1.01
CA SER A 520 17.47 -7.73 1.62
C SER A 520 17.65 -9.23 1.34
N THR A 521 18.88 -9.68 1.08
CA THR A 521 19.15 -10.83 0.17
C THR A 521 18.41 -12.12 0.56
N VAL A 522 17.43 -12.54 -0.25
CA VAL A 522 16.53 -13.65 0.14
C VAL A 522 16.58 -14.81 -0.84
N ARG A 523 17.11 -15.94 -0.37
CA ARG A 523 17.39 -17.14 -1.15
C ARG A 523 16.30 -18.17 -1.02
N MET A 524 16.10 -18.95 -2.08
CA MET A 524 14.96 -19.84 -2.26
C MET A 524 15.38 -21.31 -2.11
N ALA A 525 15.52 -21.76 -0.88
CA ALA A 525 15.76 -23.15 -0.53
C ALA A 525 14.51 -23.80 0.06
N GLY A 526 14.30 -25.08 -0.23
CA GLY A 526 13.34 -25.93 0.49
C GLY A 526 14.05 -26.77 1.55
N ASP A 527 13.26 -27.63 2.20
CA ASP A 527 13.69 -28.87 2.86
C ASP A 527 14.71 -28.73 4.00
N LEU A 528 14.23 -28.31 5.19
CA LEU A 528 14.53 -29.04 6.43
C LEU A 528 13.53 -28.66 7.55
N PHE A 529 12.53 -29.49 7.82
CA PHE A 529 11.84 -29.49 9.12
C PHE A 529 11.19 -30.83 9.44
N GLU A 530 12.01 -31.78 9.88
CA GLU A 530 11.54 -33.00 10.54
C GLU A 530 12.49 -33.32 11.70
N LYS A 531 11.92 -33.84 12.80
CA LYS A 531 12.58 -34.22 14.06
C LYS A 531 13.13 -33.04 14.89
N VAL A 532 13.09 -33.05 16.22
CA VAL A 532 12.13 -33.63 17.19
C VAL A 532 12.51 -33.03 18.57
N ARG A 533 11.57 -33.05 19.53
CA ARG A 533 11.73 -33.05 21.00
C ARG A 533 13.21 -33.09 21.51
N ASN A 534 13.59 -32.29 22.51
CA ASN A 534 13.07 -32.51 23.86
C ASN A 534 13.28 -31.34 24.86
N LYS A 535 12.28 -31.23 25.74
CA LYS A 535 12.36 -30.99 27.20
C LYS A 535 13.71 -30.55 27.82
N SER A 536 13.69 -29.30 28.30
CA SER A 536 14.04 -28.87 29.67
C SER A 536 15.32 -29.35 30.37
N SER A 537 16.12 -28.40 30.87
CA SER A 537 16.84 -28.52 32.15
C SER A 537 17.25 -27.17 32.76
N PHE A 538 16.87 -26.98 34.03
CA PHE A 538 17.52 -26.19 35.10
C PHE A 538 18.08 -24.77 34.86
N VAL A 539 17.53 -23.80 35.63
CA VAL A 539 18.35 -22.99 36.54
C VAL A 539 17.69 -22.92 37.94
N ARG A 540 18.31 -23.58 38.92
CA ARG A 540 18.19 -23.40 40.39
C ARG A 540 19.30 -24.28 41.00
N LEU A 541 20.08 -23.89 42.02
CA LEU A 541 19.98 -22.74 42.93
C LEU A 541 21.36 -22.08 43.18
N ARG A 542 21.34 -20.86 43.72
CA ARG A 542 22.27 -20.43 44.78
C ARG A 542 21.44 -19.85 45.93
N GLY A 543 21.89 -20.05 47.18
CA GLY A 543 21.33 -19.33 48.34
C GLY A 543 20.96 -20.15 49.59
N ARG A 544 21.94 -20.80 50.24
CA ARG A 544 22.02 -21.08 51.70
C ARG A 544 23.30 -21.89 52.00
N ALA A 545 23.96 -21.81 53.16
CA ALA A 545 24.16 -20.68 54.09
C ALA A 545 25.24 -21.04 55.14
N SER A 546 26.06 -20.06 55.53
CA SER A 546 26.82 -19.97 56.80
C SER A 546 27.99 -20.95 57.07
N HIS A 547 28.94 -20.48 57.91
CA HIS A 547 30.01 -21.22 58.61
C HIS A 547 31.07 -21.96 57.73
N SER A 548 32.35 -22.09 58.11
CA SER A 548 33.14 -21.42 59.17
C SER A 548 34.65 -21.66 58.95
N GLU A 549 35.48 -20.73 59.39
CA GLU A 549 36.86 -20.90 59.94
C GLU A 549 38.02 -21.57 59.14
N HIS A 550 39.12 -20.80 59.08
CA HIS A 550 40.52 -21.17 59.39
C HIS A 550 41.33 -22.28 58.66
N ASN A 551 42.58 -21.86 58.32
CA ASN A 551 43.84 -22.63 58.41
C ASN A 551 44.11 -23.80 57.43
N CYS A 552 45.37 -24.20 57.17
CA CYS A 552 46.64 -23.44 57.05
C CYS A 552 47.65 -24.28 56.22
N ILE A 553 48.82 -23.73 55.92
CA ILE A 553 49.90 -24.35 55.10
C ILE A 553 50.90 -25.09 56.02
N LEU A 554 51.45 -26.26 55.61
CA LEU A 554 52.91 -26.58 55.57
C LEU A 554 53.28 -28.08 55.38
N LYS A 555 54.26 -28.30 54.48
CA LYS A 555 55.36 -29.32 54.45
C LYS A 555 55.08 -30.84 54.60
N LEU A 556 55.72 -31.62 53.71
CA LEU A 556 56.88 -32.54 53.93
C LEU A 556 57.23 -33.20 52.58
N THR A 557 58.33 -32.89 51.87
CA THR A 557 59.67 -33.54 51.93
C THR A 557 59.71 -35.05 52.23
N ASP A 558 60.18 -35.87 51.27
CA ASP A 558 61.55 -36.43 51.32
C ASP A 558 62.05 -36.88 49.91
N ARG A 559 63.27 -37.42 49.82
CA ARG A 559 64.11 -37.68 48.63
C ARG A 559 64.03 -39.12 48.10
N ARG A 560 64.37 -39.32 46.80
CA ARG A 560 65.40 -40.29 46.35
C ARG A 560 65.87 -40.06 44.89
N GLN A 561 66.97 -40.73 44.54
CA GLN A 561 67.89 -40.39 43.44
C GLN A 561 67.44 -40.87 42.04
N MET A 562 67.92 -40.20 40.98
CA MET A 562 68.29 -40.83 39.70
C MET A 562 69.41 -40.03 38.99
N HIS A 563 70.15 -40.67 38.08
CA HIS A 563 71.46 -40.19 37.60
C HIS A 563 71.42 -39.51 36.20
N PRO A 564 72.36 -38.61 35.84
CA PRO A 564 72.17 -37.67 34.72
C PRO A 564 72.21 -38.22 33.28
N SER A 565 72.58 -39.50 33.06
CA SER A 565 72.95 -39.99 31.71
C SER A 565 71.78 -40.35 30.77
N GLN A 566 70.53 -40.46 31.27
CA GLN A 566 69.37 -40.73 30.41
C GLN A 566 68.49 -39.50 30.11
N ILE A 567 68.58 -38.45 30.93
CA ILE A 567 67.76 -37.24 30.78
C ILE A 567 67.98 -36.60 29.40
N SER A 568 69.22 -36.58 28.90
CA SER A 568 69.53 -36.02 27.58
C SER A 568 68.74 -36.67 26.43
N LYS A 569 68.55 -38.00 26.43
CA LYS A 569 67.83 -38.67 25.33
C LYS A 569 66.34 -38.40 25.39
N TYR A 570 65.74 -38.42 26.59
CA TYR A 570 64.33 -38.10 26.75
C TYR A 570 64.03 -36.61 26.52
N VAL A 571 64.91 -35.69 26.93
CA VAL A 571 64.72 -34.25 26.67
C VAL A 571 64.89 -33.91 25.18
N PHE A 572 65.86 -34.49 24.47
CA PHE A 572 65.95 -34.33 23.01
C PHE A 572 64.77 -34.99 22.28
N ALA A 573 64.28 -36.15 22.74
CA ALA A 573 63.09 -36.76 22.17
C ALA A 573 61.81 -35.93 22.44
N LEU A 574 61.68 -35.33 23.63
CA LEU A 574 60.57 -34.42 23.95
C LEU A 574 60.65 -33.13 23.15
N LEU A 575 61.83 -32.52 23.03
CA LEU A 575 62.04 -31.32 22.21
C LEU A 575 61.78 -31.61 20.73
N ALA A 576 62.26 -32.73 20.20
CA ALA A 576 61.94 -33.15 18.84
C ALA A 576 60.43 -33.38 18.66
N ALA A 577 59.78 -34.10 19.58
CA ALA A 577 58.33 -34.33 19.52
C ALA A 577 57.51 -33.05 19.65
N VAL A 578 57.91 -32.11 20.52
CA VAL A 578 57.26 -30.79 20.70
C VAL A 578 57.51 -29.89 19.50
N ILE A 579 58.72 -29.87 18.92
CA ILE A 579 59.01 -29.12 17.69
C ILE A 579 58.24 -29.73 16.51
N THR A 580 58.18 -31.05 16.37
CA THR A 580 57.36 -31.71 15.35
C THR A 580 55.87 -31.45 15.57
N ALA A 581 55.37 -31.51 16.80
CA ALA A 581 53.97 -31.21 17.12
C ALA A 581 53.63 -29.73 16.86
N LEU A 582 54.51 -28.79 17.20
CA LEU A 582 54.38 -27.38 16.88
C LEU A 582 54.48 -27.12 15.37
N THR A 583 55.37 -27.82 14.66
CA THR A 583 55.48 -27.69 13.20
C THR A 583 54.26 -28.27 12.49
N VAL A 584 53.71 -29.39 12.97
CA VAL A 584 52.43 -29.95 12.52
C VAL A 584 51.27 -29.02 12.88
N LEU A 585 51.26 -28.41 14.07
CA LEU A 585 50.26 -27.40 14.45
C LEU A 585 50.34 -26.16 13.56
N VAL A 586 51.53 -25.66 13.23
CA VAL A 586 51.73 -24.54 12.31
C VAL A 586 51.35 -24.94 10.88
N ILE A 587 51.70 -26.14 10.40
CA ILE A 587 51.28 -26.64 9.09
C ILE A 587 49.75 -26.81 9.04
N VAL A 588 49.12 -27.33 10.09
CA VAL A 588 47.66 -27.46 10.19
C VAL A 588 47.01 -26.10 10.29
N PHE A 589 47.54 -25.16 11.07
CA PHE A 589 47.00 -23.80 11.20
C PHE A 589 47.16 -23.01 9.90
N VAL A 590 48.31 -23.12 9.21
CA VAL A 590 48.53 -22.54 7.87
C VAL A 590 47.66 -23.24 6.83
N SER A 591 47.43 -24.55 6.91
CA SER A 591 46.52 -25.27 6.00
C SER A 591 45.05 -24.93 6.27
N LEU A 592 44.67 -24.66 7.51
CA LEU A 592 43.33 -24.16 7.90
C LEU A 592 43.16 -22.69 7.51
N TYR A 593 44.20 -21.87 7.63
CA TYR A 593 44.21 -20.47 7.22
C TYR A 593 44.16 -20.33 5.69
N LEU A 594 44.95 -21.14 4.96
CA LEU A 594 44.86 -21.27 3.51
C LEU A 594 43.54 -21.93 3.06
N ARG A 595 42.93 -22.80 3.87
CA ARG A 595 41.54 -23.24 3.65
C ARG A 595 40.54 -22.12 3.85
N CYS A 596 40.61 -21.32 4.92
CA CYS A 596 39.74 -20.15 5.10
C CYS A 596 39.88 -19.16 3.93
N ILE A 597 41.11 -18.84 3.51
CA ILE A 597 41.36 -17.99 2.33
C ILE A 597 40.80 -18.63 1.05
N ASN A 598 40.94 -19.94 0.86
CA ASN A 598 40.36 -20.63 -0.30
C ASN A 598 38.83 -20.80 -0.20
N ASP A 599 38.22 -20.94 0.98
CA ASP A 599 36.78 -21.03 1.17
C ASP A 599 36.13 -19.65 0.96
N GLU A 600 36.75 -18.56 1.42
CA GLU A 600 36.36 -17.19 1.06
C GLU A 600 36.56 -16.88 -0.45
N ALA A 601 37.49 -17.57 -1.11
CA ALA A 601 37.70 -17.47 -2.55
C ALA A 601 36.75 -18.35 -3.38
N THR A 602 36.31 -19.51 -2.86
CA THR A 602 35.53 -20.52 -3.63
C THR A 602 34.03 -20.52 -3.33
N ASN A 603 33.57 -20.02 -2.19
CA ASN A 603 32.13 -19.91 -1.89
C ASN A 603 31.49 -18.57 -2.31
N LYS A 604 32.22 -17.71 -3.02
CA LYS A 604 31.62 -16.65 -3.85
C LYS A 604 30.99 -17.24 -5.12
N THR A 605 29.94 -18.04 -4.94
CA THR A 605 28.98 -18.26 -6.02
C THR A 605 28.32 -16.93 -6.30
N GLU A 606 28.81 -16.23 -7.33
CA GLU A 606 28.23 -14.99 -7.81
C GLU A 606 26.78 -15.25 -8.15
N THR A 607 25.96 -14.92 -7.18
CA THR A 607 24.67 -14.36 -7.42
C THR A 607 25.04 -13.08 -8.22
N SER A 608 24.91 -13.16 -9.56
CA SER A 608 25.48 -12.30 -10.64
C SER A 608 24.74 -10.98 -11.05
N GLU A 609 25.11 -9.83 -10.45
CA GLU A 609 24.56 -8.45 -10.62
C GLU A 609 23.08 -8.21 -10.27
N TRP A 610 22.25 -8.95 -10.97
CA TRP A 610 20.83 -8.94 -10.91
C TRP A 610 20.08 -9.40 -9.61
N GLN A 611 20.47 -9.27 -8.32
CA GLN A 611 19.63 -9.62 -7.12
C GLN A 611 20.05 -8.93 -5.86
N ASN A 612 21.32 -8.77 -5.51
CA ASN A 612 21.69 -8.82 -4.08
C ASN A 612 20.83 -7.81 -3.27
N ASN A 613 19.82 -8.34 -2.53
CA ASN A 613 18.42 -7.84 -2.50
C ASN A 613 18.32 -6.42 -1.96
N CYS A 614 17.22 -5.70 -2.08
CA CYS A 614 17.26 -4.26 -1.80
C CYS A 614 16.49 -3.74 -0.58
N VAL A 615 16.69 -4.38 0.58
CA VAL A 615 16.58 -3.73 1.90
C VAL A 615 17.07 -2.28 1.70
N SER A 616 16.25 -1.29 1.98
CA SER A 616 14.96 -1.41 2.63
C SER A 616 15.08 -1.99 4.06
N ASP A 617 15.79 -1.21 4.88
CA ASP A 617 16.18 -1.40 6.29
C ASP A 617 15.07 -1.56 7.34
N SER A 618 13.91 -2.11 6.95
CA SER A 618 12.95 -2.64 7.91
C SER A 618 13.60 -3.83 8.64
N THR A 619 13.48 -3.91 9.97
CA THR A 619 14.21 -4.95 10.72
C THR A 619 13.61 -6.35 10.47
N LYS A 620 14.45 -7.38 10.48
CA LYS A 620 14.05 -8.76 10.17
C LYS A 620 13.56 -9.47 11.43
N ASP A 621 12.38 -9.11 11.87
CA ASP A 621 11.82 -9.57 13.15
C ASP A 621 11.19 -10.98 12.98
N ILE A 622 11.64 -11.96 13.78
CA ILE A 622 11.16 -13.35 13.75
C ILE A 622 10.58 -13.71 15.12
N TYR A 623 9.38 -14.27 15.11
CA TYR A 623 8.55 -14.50 16.29
C TYR A 623 8.31 -16.00 16.51
N GLN A 624 8.23 -16.43 17.76
CA GLN A 624 8.19 -17.85 18.11
C GLN A 624 6.77 -18.43 18.27
N TYR A 625 5.79 -17.59 18.65
CA TYR A 625 4.46 -18.05 19.07
C TYR A 625 3.33 -17.31 18.35
N ASN A 626 3.30 -15.98 18.47
CA ASN A 626 2.35 -15.08 17.83
C ASN A 626 3.07 -13.99 17.03
N ALA A 627 2.36 -13.29 16.15
CA ALA A 627 2.91 -12.19 15.36
C ALA A 627 1.82 -11.20 14.94
N ILE A 628 2.11 -9.90 15.05
CA ILE A 628 1.21 -8.80 14.68
C ILE A 628 1.96 -7.88 13.72
N SER A 629 1.32 -7.52 12.61
CA SER A 629 1.83 -6.56 11.64
C SER A 629 0.75 -5.50 11.43
N ALA A 630 1.04 -4.25 11.81
CA ALA A 630 0.20 -3.08 11.59
C ALA A 630 1.08 -1.85 11.34
N ASP A 631 0.56 -0.81 10.67
CA ASP A 631 1.36 0.39 10.41
C ASP A 631 1.50 1.36 11.58
N SER A 632 0.85 1.07 12.71
CA SER A 632 1.16 1.73 13.97
C SER A 632 2.11 0.87 14.79
N ALA A 633 3.33 1.36 15.03
CA ALA A 633 4.18 0.78 16.06
C ALA A 633 3.51 0.83 17.45
N VAL A 634 2.72 1.87 17.74
CA VAL A 634 1.99 2.01 19.01
C VAL A 634 0.93 0.93 19.18
N CYS A 635 0.40 0.37 18.08
CA CYS A 635 -0.74 -0.55 18.15
C CYS A 635 -0.49 -1.97 17.75
N SER A 636 0.58 -2.24 17.03
CA SER A 636 1.28 -3.50 17.24
C SER A 636 1.59 -3.67 18.74
N THR A 637 1.91 -2.59 19.47
CA THR A 637 2.14 -2.64 20.93
C THR A 637 0.85 -2.78 21.76
N ILE A 638 -0.26 -2.11 21.45
CA ILE A 638 -1.55 -2.38 22.14
C ILE A 638 -2.12 -3.76 21.79
N GLY A 639 -1.95 -4.22 20.55
CA GLY A 639 -2.25 -5.60 20.15
C GLY A 639 -1.47 -6.62 20.95
N ASP A 640 -0.15 -6.42 21.06
CA ASP A 640 0.77 -7.24 21.86
C ASP A 640 0.38 -7.22 23.34
N TYR A 641 0.00 -6.06 23.89
CA TYR A 641 -0.55 -5.94 25.25
C TYR A 641 -1.85 -6.74 25.44
N VAL A 642 -2.83 -6.61 24.54
CA VAL A 642 -4.10 -7.35 24.66
C VAL A 642 -3.92 -8.86 24.47
N LEU A 643 -2.99 -9.28 23.61
CA LEU A 643 -2.68 -10.69 23.38
C LEU A 643 -1.86 -11.30 24.53
N ASN A 644 -0.73 -10.70 24.89
CA ASN A 644 0.29 -11.29 25.76
C ASN A 644 0.22 -10.83 27.23
N ILE A 645 -0.46 -9.70 27.54
CA ILE A 645 -0.62 -9.19 28.93
C ILE A 645 -2.05 -9.41 29.44
N LEU A 646 -3.09 -9.16 28.62
CA LEU A 646 -4.49 -9.45 29.00
C LEU A 646 -4.92 -10.91 28.72
N GLY A 647 -4.12 -11.69 27.99
CA GLY A 647 -4.43 -13.10 27.68
C GLY A 647 -5.51 -13.31 26.59
N GLY A 648 -5.81 -12.27 25.81
CA GLY A 648 -6.73 -12.33 24.68
C GLY A 648 -6.26 -13.27 23.56
N ASN A 649 -7.13 -13.54 22.60
CA ASN A 649 -6.85 -14.32 21.40
C ASN A 649 -6.69 -13.42 20.15
N ALA A 650 -6.59 -14.03 18.98
CA ALA A 650 -6.48 -13.31 17.72
C ALA A 650 -7.59 -12.27 17.48
N MET A 651 -8.83 -12.52 17.94
CA MET A 651 -9.95 -11.59 17.82
C MET A 651 -9.83 -10.42 18.78
N ASP A 652 -9.57 -10.65 20.07
CA ASP A 652 -9.40 -9.55 21.04
C ASP A 652 -8.25 -8.64 20.62
N ALA A 653 -7.09 -9.24 20.30
CA ALA A 653 -5.93 -8.50 19.83
C ALA A 653 -6.15 -7.89 18.44
N GLY A 654 -6.91 -8.52 17.55
CA GLY A 654 -7.24 -7.98 16.23
C GLY A 654 -8.18 -6.77 16.30
N VAL A 655 -9.13 -6.77 17.23
CA VAL A 655 -10.04 -5.65 17.53
C VAL A 655 -9.29 -4.55 18.29
N ALA A 656 -8.50 -4.86 19.31
CA ALA A 656 -7.74 -3.85 20.08
C ALA A 656 -6.52 -3.28 19.36
N THR A 657 -5.77 -4.09 18.58
CA THR A 657 -4.72 -3.57 17.68
C THR A 657 -5.35 -2.50 16.84
N LEU A 658 -6.46 -2.86 16.19
CA LEU A 658 -7.14 -1.96 15.32
C LEU A 658 -7.70 -0.75 16.05
N LEU A 659 -8.60 -0.92 17.01
CA LEU A 659 -9.16 0.20 17.74
C LEU A 659 -8.06 0.95 18.51
N CYS A 660 -6.82 0.48 18.64
CA CYS A 660 -5.66 1.31 19.04
C CYS A 660 -5.07 2.10 17.90
N VAL A 661 -4.96 1.48 16.72
CA VAL A 661 -4.52 2.19 15.53
C VAL A 661 -5.45 3.46 15.48
N GLY A 662 -6.73 3.30 15.81
CA GLY A 662 -7.46 3.86 16.95
C GLY A 662 -7.38 5.35 17.28
N VAL A 663 -6.26 5.57 17.87
CA VAL A 663 -5.98 6.60 18.84
C VAL A 663 -4.49 6.82 18.86
N SER A 664 -3.81 6.21 17.90
CA SER A 664 -2.39 6.35 17.59
C SER A 664 -2.20 7.03 16.26
N ASN A 665 -3.14 6.82 15.37
CA ASN A 665 -2.87 6.93 13.99
C ASN A 665 -4.04 7.64 13.29
N PHE A 666 -5.17 7.99 13.89
CA PHE A 666 -6.36 8.67 13.31
C PHE A 666 -6.76 8.51 11.80
N GLN A 667 -6.09 8.94 10.72
CA GLN A 667 -6.56 8.67 9.31
C GLN A 667 -6.45 7.22 8.80
N SER A 668 -6.48 6.19 9.63
CA SER A 668 -6.72 4.76 9.28
C SER A 668 -7.59 4.12 10.43
N ALA A 669 -7.41 3.03 11.22
CA ALA A 669 -8.31 2.31 12.21
C ALA A 669 -9.81 2.62 12.51
N GLY A 670 -10.54 2.05 13.50
CA GLY A 670 -11.56 2.80 14.28
C GLY A 670 -13.06 2.51 14.41
N ILE A 671 -13.91 3.58 14.31
CA ILE A 671 -15.36 3.55 14.68
C ILE A 671 -16.42 4.08 13.69
N GLY A 672 -16.15 5.03 12.80
CA GLY A 672 -17.12 5.42 11.77
C GLY A 672 -17.41 4.41 10.63
N GLY A 673 -17.58 3.08 10.83
CA GLY A 673 -18.22 2.20 9.79
C GLY A 673 -18.06 0.66 9.40
N GLY A 674 -16.99 -0.16 9.54
CA GLY A 674 -17.01 -1.57 9.06
C GLY A 674 -15.64 -2.29 8.89
N SER A 675 -15.50 -3.63 8.90
CA SER A 675 -14.31 -4.40 8.42
C SER A 675 -14.62 -5.67 7.58
N PHE A 676 -13.69 -6.14 6.74
CA PHE A 676 -13.60 -7.60 6.50
C PHE A 676 -12.51 -8.24 7.29
N LEU A 677 -13.02 -8.94 8.26
CA LEU A 677 -12.30 -9.79 9.12
C LEU A 677 -12.55 -11.19 8.57
N VAL A 678 -11.54 -11.72 7.88
CA VAL A 678 -11.43 -13.17 7.76
C VAL A 678 -10.78 -13.64 9.03
N TYR A 679 -11.58 -14.34 9.82
CA TYR A 679 -11.09 -15.13 10.92
C TYR A 679 -10.82 -16.53 10.40
N TYR A 680 -9.71 -17.14 10.78
CA TYR A 680 -9.49 -18.57 10.65
C TYR A 680 -9.24 -19.17 12.03
N ASN A 681 -10.10 -20.10 12.44
CA ASN A 681 -9.94 -20.86 13.67
C ASN A 681 -9.12 -22.12 13.38
N ARG A 682 -7.96 -22.26 14.03
CA ARG A 682 -7.02 -23.37 13.79
C ARG A 682 -7.56 -24.72 14.23
N SER A 683 -8.37 -24.73 15.30
CA SER A 683 -8.87 -25.94 15.96
C SER A 683 -10.00 -26.60 15.17
N SER A 684 -11.02 -25.83 14.77
CA SER A 684 -12.11 -26.27 13.89
C SER A 684 -11.70 -26.38 12.42
N ARG A 685 -10.58 -25.75 12.05
CA ARG A 685 -10.09 -25.55 10.68
C ARG A 685 -11.06 -24.79 9.77
N THR A 686 -12.01 -24.06 10.36
CA THR A 686 -12.99 -23.24 9.63
C THR A 686 -12.55 -21.79 9.60
N ALA A 687 -12.77 -21.12 8.47
CA ALA A 687 -12.81 -19.67 8.45
C ALA A 687 -14.22 -19.15 8.76
N SER A 688 -14.30 -17.89 9.16
CA SER A 688 -15.53 -17.14 9.29
C SER A 688 -15.30 -15.70 8.92
N ALA A 689 -16.41 -15.07 8.56
CA ALA A 689 -16.37 -14.14 7.48
C ALA A 689 -17.35 -12.98 7.82
N TYR A 690 -16.81 -11.95 8.48
CA TYR A 690 -17.59 -10.86 9.09
C TYR A 690 -17.63 -9.64 8.25
N ASN A 691 -18.82 -9.05 8.14
CA ASN A 691 -19.24 -8.40 6.93
C ASN A 691 -20.06 -7.11 7.20
N TYR A 692 -19.43 -6.06 7.67
CA TYR A 692 -19.99 -4.92 8.41
C TYR A 692 -20.04 -3.56 7.69
N ARG A 693 -20.23 -3.62 6.37
CA ARG A 693 -20.39 -2.48 5.48
C ARG A 693 -21.64 -1.66 5.71
N GLU A 694 -21.50 -0.34 5.79
CA GLU A 694 -22.57 0.63 5.53
C GLU A 694 -23.55 0.28 4.39
N THR A 695 -24.65 1.02 4.39
CA THR A 695 -25.81 0.89 3.51
C THR A 695 -26.09 2.27 2.95
N ALA A 696 -26.60 2.39 1.72
CA ALA A 696 -27.33 3.59 1.32
C ALA A 696 -28.37 3.99 2.39
N PRO A 697 -28.52 5.27 2.77
CA PRO A 697 -29.71 5.77 3.41
C PRO A 697 -30.97 5.41 2.63
N ALA A 698 -32.08 5.37 3.33
CA ALA A 698 -33.41 5.22 2.74
C ALA A 698 -33.73 6.37 1.76
N ALA A 699 -33.26 7.59 2.07
CA ALA A 699 -33.53 8.80 1.31
C ALA A 699 -32.67 8.96 0.05
N ALA A 700 -32.13 7.87 -0.49
CA ALA A 700 -31.08 7.92 -1.50
C ALA A 700 -31.33 6.88 -2.64
N HIS A 701 -31.80 7.39 -3.78
CA HIS A 701 -32.44 6.71 -4.90
C HIS A 701 -31.53 6.30 -6.08
N ARG A 702 -31.47 7.10 -7.16
CA ARG A 702 -30.83 6.83 -8.48
C ARG A 702 -30.54 8.10 -9.28
N ASP A 703 -30.94 9.30 -8.83
CA ASP A 703 -30.99 10.53 -9.64
C ASP A 703 -30.66 11.88 -8.95
N MET A 704 -30.65 12.02 -7.60
CA MET A 704 -30.24 13.31 -6.99
C MET A 704 -28.78 13.66 -7.28
N TYR A 705 -28.02 12.84 -8.02
CA TYR A 705 -27.11 13.33 -9.04
C TYR A 705 -27.41 13.04 -10.49
N SER A 706 -27.47 14.18 -11.17
CA SER A 706 -27.67 14.35 -12.59
C SER A 706 -26.93 15.55 -13.18
N SER A 707 -27.25 16.09 -14.35
CA SER A 707 -27.03 17.55 -14.54
C SER A 707 -28.29 18.33 -14.17
N ALA A 708 -29.31 17.65 -13.64
CA ALA A 708 -30.60 18.20 -13.25
C ALA A 708 -30.69 18.58 -11.77
N SER A 709 -30.51 17.66 -10.81
CA SER A 709 -30.74 17.85 -9.35
C SER A 709 -30.32 19.18 -8.69
N GLY A 710 -29.07 19.67 -8.78
CA GLY A 710 -28.80 21.12 -8.71
C GLY A 710 -27.42 21.64 -8.25
N LEU A 711 -26.65 20.91 -7.46
CA LEU A 711 -25.86 21.55 -6.39
C LEU A 711 -24.31 21.65 -6.71
N PRO A 712 -23.43 22.34 -5.93
CA PRO A 712 -21.98 22.63 -6.15
C PRO A 712 -21.07 21.79 -7.10
N SER A 713 -19.98 21.03 -6.83
CA SER A 713 -18.87 20.58 -7.79
C SER A 713 -18.28 19.14 -7.84
N ASN A 714 -18.01 18.33 -6.82
CA ASN A 714 -18.13 18.45 -5.39
C ASN A 714 -19.28 17.83 -4.56
N ALA A 715 -20.00 16.74 -4.94
CA ALA A 715 -20.76 15.96 -3.93
C ALA A 715 -20.76 14.45 -3.87
N SER A 716 -19.84 13.83 -4.56
CA SER A 716 -18.94 12.95 -3.85
C SER A 716 -18.32 14.06 -3.09
N LEU A 717 -17.50 14.86 -3.74
CA LEU A 717 -16.51 15.52 -2.99
C LEU A 717 -16.91 16.36 -1.77
N TYR A 718 -18.16 16.84 -1.63
CA TYR A 718 -19.06 16.95 -0.45
C TYR A 718 -20.52 17.78 -0.63
N GLY A 719 -21.11 18.82 0.09
CA GLY A 719 -22.56 19.04 0.59
C GLY A 719 -22.94 18.68 2.12
N GLY A 720 -23.67 17.61 2.56
CA GLY A 720 -23.56 17.00 3.95
C GLY A 720 -23.96 15.51 4.12
N LEU A 721 -24.20 14.89 2.98
CA LEU A 721 -25.36 14.05 2.70
C LEU A 721 -24.93 12.81 1.88
N ALA A 722 -23.61 12.61 1.79
CA ALA A 722 -23.02 11.29 1.78
C ALA A 722 -23.69 10.40 2.77
N ILE A 723 -23.90 11.00 3.94
CA ILE A 723 -23.52 10.29 5.13
C ILE A 723 -24.56 9.20 5.28
N GLY A 724 -24.07 8.05 5.66
CA GLY A 724 -24.77 6.79 5.75
C GLY A 724 -24.21 6.09 6.96
N VAL A 725 -24.21 4.78 6.94
CA VAL A 725 -24.79 4.17 8.13
C VAL A 725 -23.75 3.40 8.94
N PRO A 726 -22.95 4.03 9.83
CA PRO A 726 -21.57 3.62 10.09
C PRO A 726 -21.47 2.34 10.91
N GLY A 727 -21.35 1.19 10.24
CA GLY A 727 -21.36 -0.17 10.79
C GLY A 727 -20.17 -0.74 11.55
N GLU A 728 -19.17 0.05 11.96
CA GLU A 728 -17.92 -0.52 12.48
C GLU A 728 -18.13 -1.13 13.83
N VAL A 729 -18.66 -0.30 14.72
CA VAL A 729 -18.87 -0.62 16.12
C VAL A 729 -19.80 -1.84 16.20
N ALA A 730 -20.81 -1.91 15.33
CA ALA A 730 -21.69 -3.07 15.18
C ALA A 730 -20.94 -4.35 14.78
N GLY A 731 -20.05 -4.29 13.78
CA GLY A 731 -19.42 -5.50 13.27
C GLY A 731 -18.12 -5.92 13.96
N LEU A 732 -17.39 -4.98 14.58
CA LEU A 732 -16.37 -5.30 15.57
C LEU A 732 -17.02 -6.00 16.74
N ALA A 733 -18.12 -5.45 17.26
CA ALA A 733 -18.88 -6.08 18.32
C ALA A 733 -19.42 -7.46 17.89
N ALA A 734 -19.93 -7.61 16.67
CA ALA A 734 -20.42 -8.90 16.16
C ALA A 734 -19.30 -9.94 16.00
N ALA A 735 -18.13 -9.55 15.46
CA ALA A 735 -16.99 -10.45 15.30
C ALA A 735 -16.36 -10.80 16.65
N HIS A 736 -16.24 -9.82 17.55
CA HIS A 736 -15.80 -10.00 18.93
C HIS A 736 -16.76 -10.90 19.73
N ALA A 737 -18.07 -10.67 19.66
CA ALA A 737 -19.06 -11.52 20.32
C ALA A 737 -19.05 -12.97 19.82
N ALA A 738 -18.65 -13.20 18.57
CA ALA A 738 -18.55 -14.54 18.00
C ALA A 738 -17.23 -15.26 18.30
N HIS A 739 -16.11 -14.53 18.50
CA HIS A 739 -14.76 -15.12 18.51
C HIS A 739 -13.77 -14.56 19.55
N GLY A 740 -14.11 -13.49 20.28
CA GLY A 740 -13.28 -12.93 21.35
C GLY A 740 -13.24 -13.81 22.61
N ARG A 741 -12.28 -13.53 23.49
CA ARG A 741 -12.08 -14.17 24.80
C ARG A 741 -12.24 -13.16 25.95
N LEU A 742 -12.06 -11.87 25.70
CA LEU A 742 -12.08 -10.82 26.72
C LEU A 742 -13.45 -10.08 26.77
N PRO A 743 -13.74 -9.33 27.84
CA PRO A 743 -14.84 -8.36 27.84
C PRO A 743 -14.57 -7.24 26.83
N TRP A 744 -15.59 -6.84 26.05
CA TRP A 744 -15.49 -5.78 25.05
C TRP A 744 -14.84 -4.49 25.60
N ARG A 745 -15.24 -4.05 26.80
CA ARG A 745 -14.64 -2.89 27.47
C ARG A 745 -13.13 -3.02 27.63
N SER A 746 -12.59 -4.19 27.98
CA SER A 746 -11.15 -4.40 28.17
C SER A 746 -10.35 -4.32 26.85
N VAL A 747 -11.02 -4.56 25.73
CA VAL A 747 -10.47 -4.46 24.36
C VAL A 747 -10.50 -3.01 23.86
N VAL A 748 -11.52 -2.22 24.24
CA VAL A 748 -11.67 -0.81 23.85
C VAL A 748 -11.04 0.18 24.85
N GLU A 749 -11.01 -0.05 26.16
CA GLU A 749 -10.48 0.94 27.13
C GLU A 749 -8.97 1.31 26.97
N PRO A 750 -8.07 0.46 26.44
CA PRO A 750 -6.71 0.91 26.06
C PRO A 750 -6.71 2.07 25.06
N VAL A 751 -7.76 2.16 24.25
CA VAL A 751 -7.94 3.07 23.12
C VAL A 751 -8.13 4.50 23.60
N SER A 752 -9.22 4.73 24.35
CA SER A 752 -9.50 6.02 25.00
C SER A 752 -8.29 6.57 25.78
N ARG A 753 -7.53 5.68 26.45
CA ARG A 753 -6.33 6.07 27.20
C ARG A 753 -5.20 6.65 26.35
N VAL A 754 -5.02 6.25 25.08
CA VAL A 754 -4.03 6.89 24.19
C VAL A 754 -4.52 8.28 23.75
N LEU A 755 -5.83 8.50 23.59
CA LEU A 755 -6.37 9.83 23.28
C LEU A 755 -6.25 10.83 24.41
N ARG A 756 -6.61 10.41 25.63
CA ARG A 756 -6.59 11.30 26.80
C ARG A 756 -5.17 11.68 27.22
N LYS A 757 -4.22 10.74 27.14
CA LYS A 757 -2.78 11.03 27.36
C LYS A 757 -2.15 11.76 26.18
N GLY A 758 -2.75 11.59 25.00
CA GLY A 758 -2.15 11.94 23.74
C GLY A 758 -0.88 11.16 23.42
N GLN A 759 -0.21 11.54 22.35
CA GLN A 759 1.05 10.91 21.96
C GLN A 759 2.02 11.86 21.29
N ARG A 760 3.33 11.66 21.55
CA ARG A 760 4.37 12.24 20.70
C ARG A 760 4.25 11.67 19.28
N VAL A 761 4.35 12.58 18.33
CA VAL A 761 3.92 12.41 16.95
C VAL A 761 4.98 11.66 16.11
N SER A 762 4.54 10.79 15.18
CA SER A 762 5.45 9.96 14.36
C SER A 762 6.12 10.73 13.21
N ARG A 763 6.59 10.04 12.16
CA ARG A 763 6.94 10.67 10.88
C ARG A 763 5.80 10.67 9.88
N PRO A 764 4.94 9.64 9.78
CA PRO A 764 4.03 9.71 8.66
C PRO A 764 2.79 10.62 8.93
N LEU A 765 1.77 10.29 9.74
CA LEU A 765 0.44 10.97 9.68
C LEU A 765 0.36 12.48 9.43
N ALA A 766 1.08 13.27 10.21
CA ALA A 766 1.03 14.72 10.16
C ALA A 766 1.51 15.26 8.81
N ASP A 767 1.88 14.42 7.85
CA ASP A 767 2.06 14.90 6.51
C ASP A 767 0.75 15.48 5.93
N ALA A 768 -0.44 15.03 6.33
CA ALA A 768 -1.67 15.52 5.71
C ALA A 768 -2.35 16.77 6.34
N ILE A 769 -1.62 17.84 6.79
CA ILE A 769 -2.16 19.24 6.94
C ILE A 769 -1.37 20.47 6.45
N ALA A 770 -0.11 20.44 6.05
CA ALA A 770 0.41 21.66 5.46
C ALA A 770 -0.20 22.05 4.08
N SER A 771 -1.06 21.32 3.34
CA SER A 771 -1.83 21.82 2.17
C SER A 771 -3.05 22.58 2.60
N LYS A 772 -3.24 22.72 3.90
CA LYS A 772 -4.46 22.16 4.40
C LYS A 772 -4.91 23.10 5.56
N TYR A 773 -4.43 24.35 5.66
CA TYR A 773 -5.06 25.33 6.57
C TYR A 773 -5.21 26.80 6.10
N PRO A 774 -4.70 27.31 4.95
CA PRO A 774 -5.40 28.41 4.28
C PRO A 774 -6.39 27.70 3.35
N GLN A 775 -6.98 26.64 3.89
CA GLN A 775 -7.48 25.40 3.30
C GLN A 775 -8.42 24.70 4.31
N VAL A 776 -8.93 25.49 5.25
CA VAL A 776 -10.23 25.25 5.90
C VAL A 776 -11.04 26.55 5.85
N PRO A 777 -12.38 26.57 5.63
CA PRO A 777 -13.20 27.65 6.04
C PRO A 777 -13.04 27.90 7.52
N ASP A 778 -12.83 29.17 7.77
CA ASP A 778 -13.75 29.77 8.70
C ASP A 778 -15.16 29.84 8.04
N VAL A 779 -15.90 28.71 8.07
CA VAL A 779 -17.37 28.49 8.04
C VAL A 779 -17.70 27.03 8.42
N ALA A 780 -18.88 26.85 9.02
CA ALA A 780 -19.56 25.57 9.27
C ALA A 780 -19.87 24.81 7.95
N PRO A 781 -20.33 23.54 8.01
CA PRO A 781 -20.43 22.65 9.20
C PRO A 781 -19.08 22.32 9.83
N PHE A 782 -18.11 22.30 8.95
CA PHE A 782 -16.81 21.71 9.10
C PHE A 782 -15.71 22.68 9.60
N LYS A 783 -16.11 23.89 10.03
CA LYS A 783 -15.27 24.72 10.92
C LYS A 783 -14.84 23.96 12.16
N GLU A 784 -15.66 23.07 12.73
CA GLU A 784 -15.23 22.19 13.84
C GLU A 784 -13.94 21.46 13.51
N LEU A 785 -13.79 21.04 12.25
CA LEU A 785 -12.57 20.44 11.77
C LEU A 785 -11.58 21.42 11.16
N LYS A 786 -11.89 22.72 11.05
CA LYS A 786 -10.86 23.77 11.20
C LYS A 786 -10.39 23.91 12.64
N ASP A 787 -11.26 23.69 13.62
CA ASP A 787 -11.21 24.47 14.85
C ASP A 787 -10.92 23.69 16.07
N TRP A 788 -11.50 22.53 16.32
CA TRP A 788 -11.15 21.74 17.49
C TRP A 788 -9.86 20.98 17.18
N MET A 789 -8.84 21.68 16.63
CA MET A 789 -7.74 21.18 15.77
C MET A 789 -6.37 21.99 15.73
N VAL A 790 -5.59 22.24 16.82
CA VAL A 790 -4.33 23.09 16.88
C VAL A 790 -3.23 22.38 17.64
N ASN A 791 -1.94 22.62 17.40
CA ASN A 791 -0.96 22.46 18.51
C ASN A 791 -1.02 23.72 19.37
N PRO A 792 -1.78 23.74 20.48
CA PRO A 792 -2.25 25.00 21.09
C PRO A 792 -1.11 25.83 21.62
N ALA A 793 -0.03 25.15 22.02
CA ALA A 793 1.21 25.77 22.46
C ALA A 793 1.93 26.61 21.39
N THR A 794 1.61 26.51 20.09
CA THR A 794 2.47 27.12 19.05
C THR A 794 1.79 27.87 17.90
N GLY A 795 0.45 27.86 17.73
CA GLY A 795 -0.32 28.65 16.73
C GLY A 795 -0.05 28.40 15.22
N LYS A 796 1.17 28.02 14.85
CA LYS A 796 1.65 27.67 13.51
C LYS A 796 1.88 26.17 13.36
N PRO A 797 1.39 25.52 12.30
CA PRO A 797 1.44 24.04 12.05
C PRO A 797 1.51 22.96 13.21
N TYR A 798 1.24 21.66 13.00
CA TYR A 798 1.33 20.55 14.01
C TYR A 798 2.28 19.42 13.46
N LYS A 799 3.30 18.93 14.20
CA LYS A 799 4.60 18.41 13.65
C LYS A 799 4.96 16.99 14.01
N GLU A 800 5.88 16.46 13.21
CA GLU A 800 6.87 15.42 13.50
C GLU A 800 7.45 15.66 14.89
N GLY A 801 7.07 14.83 15.86
CA GLY A 801 7.47 14.94 17.27
C GLY A 801 6.68 15.92 18.17
N ASP A 802 5.69 16.69 17.69
CA ASP A 802 4.70 17.41 18.53
C ASP A 802 3.87 16.38 19.37
N VAL A 803 2.91 16.81 20.19
CA VAL A 803 2.06 15.90 21.00
C VAL A 803 0.59 16.21 20.77
N LEU A 804 -0.21 15.21 20.36
CA LEU A 804 -1.64 15.35 20.12
C LEU A 804 -2.50 14.63 21.14
N VAL A 805 -3.50 15.33 21.68
CA VAL A 805 -4.53 14.86 22.64
C VAL A 805 -5.91 15.09 22.04
N ASP A 806 -6.83 14.12 22.11
CA ASP A 806 -8.23 14.32 21.68
C ASP A 806 -9.23 13.80 22.71
N THR A 807 -9.64 14.66 23.64
CA THR A 807 -10.62 14.25 24.66
C THR A 807 -12.00 13.99 24.09
N LYS A 808 -12.41 14.66 23.00
CA LYS A 808 -13.77 14.57 22.46
C LYS A 808 -14.05 13.19 21.87
N LEU A 809 -13.12 12.67 21.06
CA LEU A 809 -13.21 11.29 20.58
C LEU A 809 -12.90 10.28 21.70
N ALA A 810 -12.15 10.65 22.75
CA ALA A 810 -11.99 9.78 23.93
C ALA A 810 -13.30 9.58 24.70
N ASP A 811 -14.08 10.64 24.90
CA ASP A 811 -15.40 10.58 25.53
C ASP A 811 -16.36 9.68 24.72
N THR A 812 -16.28 9.72 23.39
CA THR A 812 -16.99 8.81 22.47
C THR A 812 -16.48 7.37 22.57
N MET A 813 -15.17 7.13 22.62
CA MET A 813 -14.60 5.79 22.79
C MET A 813 -14.95 5.19 24.16
N ASP A 814 -15.08 6.00 25.21
CA ASP A 814 -15.56 5.53 26.51
C ASP A 814 -17.05 5.17 26.48
N LYS A 815 -17.90 5.90 25.74
CA LYS A 815 -19.30 5.48 25.49
C LYS A 815 -19.33 4.11 24.80
N ILE A 816 -18.59 3.96 23.69
CA ILE A 816 -18.53 2.72 22.89
C ILE A 816 -17.91 1.54 23.67
N ALA A 817 -16.94 1.80 24.55
CA ALA A 817 -16.32 0.79 25.40
C ALA A 817 -17.30 0.21 26.43
N ASN A 818 -18.28 1.00 26.90
CA ASN A 818 -19.33 0.53 27.79
C ASN A 818 -20.42 -0.24 27.04
N ASP A 819 -20.90 0.30 25.91
CA ASP A 819 -21.84 -0.38 25.03
C ASP A 819 -21.66 0.05 23.55
N PRO A 820 -21.40 -0.88 22.61
CA PRO A 820 -21.31 -0.57 21.20
C PRO A 820 -22.65 -0.17 20.54
N GLN A 821 -23.80 -0.52 21.13
CA GLN A 821 -25.12 -0.22 20.52
C GLN A 821 -25.48 1.26 20.55
N VAL A 822 -24.96 2.04 21.51
CA VAL A 822 -25.30 3.47 21.66
C VAL A 822 -24.97 4.33 20.43
N PHE A 823 -24.12 3.81 19.53
CA PHE A 823 -23.76 4.38 18.23
C PHE A 823 -24.91 4.29 17.20
N TYR A 824 -25.81 3.30 17.33
CA TYR A 824 -26.88 3.00 16.37
C TYR A 824 -28.29 3.28 16.90
N ASN A 825 -28.50 3.16 18.21
CA ASN A 825 -29.83 3.26 18.83
C ASN A 825 -29.85 4.02 20.18
N GLY A 826 -28.77 4.73 20.52
CA GLY A 826 -28.65 5.48 21.77
C GLY A 826 -28.05 6.88 21.57
N SER A 827 -27.52 7.48 22.64
CA SER A 827 -27.14 8.90 22.65
C SER A 827 -26.09 9.34 21.61
N LEU A 828 -25.30 8.42 21.04
CA LEU A 828 -24.41 8.78 19.92
C LEU A 828 -25.17 8.81 18.60
N ALA A 829 -26.21 7.99 18.39
CA ALA A 829 -27.01 7.98 17.16
C ALA A 829 -27.68 9.34 16.90
N ASP A 830 -28.28 9.95 17.93
CA ASP A 830 -28.88 11.28 17.83
C ASP A 830 -27.86 12.39 17.55
N ASP A 831 -26.67 12.33 18.17
CA ASP A 831 -25.58 13.26 17.88
C ASP A 831 -25.04 13.05 16.46
N ILE A 832 -24.87 11.80 16.02
CA ILE A 832 -24.48 11.41 14.64
C ILE A 832 -25.45 12.02 13.64
N VAL A 833 -26.75 11.75 13.78
CA VAL A 833 -27.76 12.29 12.85
C VAL A 833 -27.78 13.82 12.87
N GLN A 834 -27.68 14.46 14.04
CA GLN A 834 -27.64 15.92 14.10
C GLN A 834 -26.39 16.53 13.46
N GLU A 835 -25.21 15.94 13.66
CA GLU A 835 -23.95 16.42 13.08
C GLU A 835 -23.94 16.25 11.55
N VAL A 836 -24.53 15.16 11.08
CA VAL A 836 -24.72 14.83 9.67
C VAL A 836 -25.74 15.73 8.99
N LEU A 837 -26.93 15.86 9.56
CA LEU A 837 -27.96 16.78 9.06
C LEU A 837 -27.49 18.24 9.12
N SER A 838 -26.64 18.61 10.07
CA SER A 838 -26.05 19.96 10.16
C SER A 838 -25.02 20.26 9.07
N ALA A 839 -24.44 19.22 8.46
CA ALA A 839 -23.72 19.39 7.20
C ALA A 839 -24.66 19.52 6.00
N GLY A 840 -25.95 19.18 6.15
CA GLY A 840 -26.93 19.10 5.07
C GLY A 840 -27.37 17.67 4.74
N GLY A 841 -27.12 16.71 5.65
CA GLY A 841 -27.26 15.26 5.53
C GLY A 841 -28.61 14.62 5.16
N ASN A 842 -28.61 13.30 4.94
CA ASN A 842 -29.82 12.47 4.89
C ASN A 842 -29.75 11.12 5.65
N ILE A 843 -28.77 10.90 6.54
CA ILE A 843 -28.94 9.84 7.54
C ILE A 843 -30.13 10.21 8.41
N THR A 844 -31.00 9.23 8.62
CA THR A 844 -32.04 9.23 9.64
C THR A 844 -31.67 8.28 10.79
N ASN A 845 -32.29 8.45 11.97
CA ASN A 845 -32.13 7.45 13.04
C ASN A 845 -32.59 6.05 12.57
N ASP A 846 -33.56 5.97 11.66
CA ASP A 846 -33.99 4.70 11.06
C ASP A 846 -32.89 4.06 10.23
N ASP A 847 -32.07 4.83 9.52
CA ASP A 847 -30.91 4.29 8.80
C ASP A 847 -29.94 3.62 9.79
N LEU A 848 -29.52 4.35 10.84
CA LEU A 848 -28.62 3.83 11.87
C LEU A 848 -29.18 2.59 12.56
N LEU A 849 -30.47 2.60 12.90
CA LEU A 849 -31.15 1.51 13.59
C LEU A 849 -31.29 0.26 12.72
N ASN A 850 -31.58 0.41 11.43
CA ASN A 850 -31.68 -0.69 10.47
C ASN A 850 -30.31 -1.19 9.99
N TYR A 851 -29.22 -0.57 10.45
CA TYR A 851 -27.89 -1.01 10.14
C TYR A 851 -27.58 -2.40 10.73
N GLN A 852 -27.20 -3.36 9.87
CA GLN A 852 -26.90 -4.73 10.33
C GLN A 852 -25.68 -5.34 9.64
N PRO A 853 -24.59 -5.65 10.36
CA PRO A 853 -23.43 -6.30 9.78
C PRO A 853 -23.81 -7.72 9.34
N ARG A 854 -23.55 -8.07 8.08
CA ARG A 854 -23.73 -9.46 7.64
C ARG A 854 -22.62 -10.34 8.25
N ARG A 855 -22.86 -11.64 8.32
CA ARG A 855 -21.83 -12.69 8.41
C ARG A 855 -22.12 -13.63 7.26
N LEU A 856 -21.09 -14.04 6.53
CA LEU A 856 -21.24 -14.93 5.39
C LEU A 856 -20.25 -16.11 5.50
N ASP A 857 -20.36 -17.12 4.63
CA ASP A 857 -19.39 -18.22 4.55
C ASP A 857 -18.09 -17.78 3.86
N PRO A 858 -16.89 -18.10 4.32
CA PRO A 858 -15.72 -17.82 3.51
C PRO A 858 -15.81 -18.63 2.21
N LEU A 859 -15.89 -17.95 1.06
CA LEU A 859 -15.54 -18.60 -0.19
C LEU A 859 -14.08 -19.04 -0.14
N MET A 860 -13.87 -20.19 -0.76
CA MET A 860 -12.64 -20.94 -0.75
C MET A 860 -12.20 -21.21 -2.17
N ALA A 861 -10.89 -21.32 -2.38
CA ALA A 861 -10.41 -22.23 -3.42
C ALA A 861 -8.94 -22.60 -3.25
N THR A 862 -8.49 -23.49 -4.14
CA THR A 862 -7.33 -24.34 -3.95
C THR A 862 -6.16 -23.96 -4.83
N LEU A 863 -4.97 -24.27 -4.32
CA LEU A 863 -3.64 -24.12 -4.90
C LEU A 863 -3.04 -25.55 -5.05
N PRO A 864 -3.52 -26.40 -5.99
CA PRO A 864 -3.17 -27.82 -6.03
C PRO A 864 -1.66 -28.11 -6.00
N SER A 865 -0.85 -27.36 -6.74
CA SER A 865 0.60 -27.51 -6.83
C SER A 865 1.34 -27.22 -5.53
N LYS A 866 0.71 -26.50 -4.59
CA LYS A 866 1.22 -26.21 -3.24
C LYS A 866 0.48 -26.94 -2.12
N GLY A 867 -0.61 -27.63 -2.42
CA GLY A 867 -1.50 -28.23 -1.42
C GLY A 867 -2.16 -27.22 -0.48
N LEU A 868 -2.32 -25.95 -0.91
CA LEU A 868 -2.92 -24.90 -0.07
C LEU A 868 -4.38 -24.63 -0.42
N THR A 869 -5.12 -24.15 0.58
CA THR A 869 -6.46 -23.57 0.45
C THR A 869 -6.44 -22.17 1.04
N LEU A 870 -7.36 -21.31 0.60
CA LEU A 870 -7.48 -19.95 1.08
C LEU A 870 -8.93 -19.57 1.39
N TYR A 871 -9.13 -18.49 2.14
CA TYR A 871 -10.44 -18.02 2.61
C TYR A 871 -10.69 -16.51 2.52
N SER A 872 -11.92 -16.14 2.14
CA SER A 872 -12.61 -14.84 2.38
C SER A 872 -14.12 -14.93 2.12
N LEU A 873 -14.95 -14.12 2.80
CA LEU A 873 -16.43 -14.10 2.73
C LEU A 873 -16.97 -14.13 1.26
N PRO A 874 -18.17 -14.65 0.88
CA PRO A 874 -18.66 -14.98 -0.47
C PRO A 874 -18.80 -13.78 -1.38
N PRO A 875 -19.40 -13.93 -2.58
CA PRO A 875 -20.19 -12.89 -3.12
C PRO A 875 -21.17 -12.43 -2.04
N PRO A 876 -20.91 -11.25 -1.48
CA PRO A 876 -20.48 -10.27 -2.45
C PRO A 876 -18.95 -10.11 -2.94
N SER A 877 -17.76 -10.48 -2.27
CA SER A 877 -16.16 -10.20 -2.05
C SER A 877 -14.74 -9.87 -2.82
N SER A 878 -14.26 -8.70 -3.35
CA SER A 878 -13.24 -8.54 -4.52
C SER A 878 -11.88 -9.24 -4.55
N GLY A 879 -11.98 -10.51 -4.49
CA GLY A 879 -10.91 -11.40 -4.57
C GLY A 879 -11.38 -12.71 -5.09
N ALA A 880 -12.51 -12.78 -5.81
CA ALA A 880 -12.70 -13.70 -6.93
C ALA A 880 -11.69 -13.32 -8.04
N VAL A 881 -10.46 -13.03 -7.61
CA VAL A 881 -9.25 -12.74 -8.27
C VAL A 881 -7.97 -13.43 -7.69
N LEU A 882 -7.90 -14.16 -6.53
CA LEU A 882 -6.69 -15.00 -6.16
C LEU A 882 -6.66 -16.41 -6.84
N SER A 883 -7.80 -16.99 -7.24
CA SER A 883 -7.94 -18.43 -7.62
C SER A 883 -7.57 -18.73 -9.01
N LEU A 884 -8.26 -18.16 -9.97
CA LEU A 884 -7.95 -18.03 -11.37
C LEU A 884 -6.80 -17.01 -11.53
N ILE A 885 -6.20 -16.45 -10.44
CA ILE A 885 -4.75 -16.54 -10.33
C ILE A 885 -4.39 -18.00 -10.21
N LEU A 886 -4.24 -18.61 -9.03
CA LEU A 886 -3.40 -19.78 -8.74
C LEU A 886 -3.99 -21.23 -8.78
N GLY A 887 -4.76 -21.82 -9.72
CA GLY A 887 -5.52 -21.37 -10.91
C GLY A 887 -4.87 -21.50 -12.26
N ILE A 888 -5.08 -20.43 -13.03
CA ILE A 888 -4.15 -19.94 -14.04
C ILE A 888 -2.81 -19.55 -13.38
N MET A 889 -2.39 -20.12 -12.25
CA MET A 889 -1.08 -19.89 -11.63
C MET A 889 -0.58 -21.10 -10.86
N ASP A 890 -1.42 -22.10 -10.70
CA ASP A 890 -0.97 -23.41 -10.27
C ASP A 890 -0.23 -24.18 -11.38
N GLY A 891 -0.78 -24.15 -12.60
CA GLY A 891 -0.50 -25.10 -13.68
C GLY A 891 0.79 -24.93 -14.51
N TYR A 892 1.66 -23.94 -14.25
CA TYR A 892 3.12 -24.04 -14.46
C TYR A 892 3.84 -23.79 -13.12
N ALA A 893 3.43 -24.45 -12.04
CA ALA A 893 4.36 -24.79 -10.99
C ALA A 893 5.59 -25.52 -11.54
N GLY A 894 5.43 -26.32 -12.62
CA GLY A 894 6.45 -27.16 -13.26
C GLY A 894 7.79 -26.46 -13.47
N ASP A 895 7.87 -25.45 -14.33
CA ASP A 895 9.14 -24.76 -14.60
C ASP A 895 9.58 -23.78 -13.49
N SER A 896 9.00 -23.79 -12.28
CA SER A 896 9.46 -22.96 -11.12
C SER A 896 10.89 -23.23 -10.63
N ALA A 897 11.54 -24.29 -11.12
CA ALA A 897 12.99 -24.46 -10.95
C ALA A 897 13.77 -23.53 -11.90
N LYS A 898 13.34 -23.45 -13.15
CA LYS A 898 13.83 -22.51 -14.16
C LYS A 898 13.50 -21.06 -13.76
N ALA A 899 12.49 -20.88 -12.90
CA ALA A 899 12.27 -19.63 -12.18
C ALA A 899 13.41 -19.16 -11.30
N ARG A 900 14.25 -20.08 -10.83
CA ARG A 900 15.29 -19.84 -9.83
C ARG A 900 16.72 -20.08 -10.34
N SER A 901 16.93 -20.24 -11.65
CA SER A 901 18.25 -20.51 -12.24
C SER A 901 18.70 -19.57 -13.38
N THR A 902 18.10 -19.61 -14.56
CA THR A 902 18.70 -18.96 -15.75
C THR A 902 18.42 -17.46 -15.83
N LYS A 903 19.25 -16.64 -16.53
CA LYS A 903 18.75 -15.33 -16.98
C LYS A 903 17.55 -15.65 -17.85
N ASP A 904 17.67 -16.51 -18.87
CA ASP A 904 16.46 -16.89 -19.60
C ASP A 904 15.38 -17.65 -18.79
N GLY A 905 15.77 -18.07 -17.60
CA GLY A 905 14.92 -18.45 -16.49
C GLY A 905 14.11 -17.25 -16.04
N TYR A 906 14.62 -16.47 -15.08
CA TYR A 906 13.97 -15.24 -14.67
C TYR A 906 14.11 -14.16 -15.76
N VAL A 907 13.98 -14.48 -17.07
CA VAL A 907 13.40 -13.57 -18.08
C VAL A 907 12.21 -14.10 -18.96
N ASN A 908 11.43 -15.18 -18.79
CA ASN A 908 9.99 -15.21 -19.24
C ASN A 908 8.77 -15.25 -18.21
N PHE A 909 8.77 -14.55 -17.04
CA PHE A 909 7.67 -14.39 -16.02
C PHE A 909 6.75 -13.20 -16.31
N LEU A 910 7.02 -12.15 -17.14
CA LEU A 910 6.10 -11.00 -17.29
C LEU A 910 5.44 -10.56 -18.70
N HIS A 911 5.51 -11.33 -19.83
CA HIS A 911 4.41 -12.18 -20.54
C HIS A 911 3.08 -14.63 -19.28
N ARG A 912 2.98 -15.06 -17.96
CA ARG A 912 3.66 -14.96 -16.62
C ARG A 912 2.83 -14.78 -15.17
N LEU A 913 2.94 -13.96 -14.08
CA LEU A 913 1.70 -13.74 -13.15
C LEU A 913 0.54 -13.31 -13.96
N VAL A 914 0.54 -12.01 -14.17
CA VAL A 914 0.37 -11.28 -15.35
C VAL A 914 -0.96 -11.64 -16.17
N GLU A 915 -1.57 -12.82 -16.27
CA GLU A 915 -2.85 -13.13 -16.98
C GLU A 915 -3.77 -14.01 -16.19
N SER A 916 -3.89 -13.56 -14.96
CA SER A 916 -4.45 -14.29 -13.88
C SER A 916 -4.97 -13.44 -12.68
N PHE A 917 -5.34 -12.13 -12.54
CA PHE A 917 -5.33 -10.71 -13.01
C PHE A 917 -5.55 -10.13 -14.45
N LYS A 918 -5.51 -10.73 -15.65
CA LYS A 918 -5.66 -9.93 -16.88
C LYS A 918 -6.89 -10.14 -17.67
N PHE A 919 -7.18 -11.36 -18.12
CA PHE A 919 -8.59 -11.58 -18.31
C PHE A 919 -9.35 -11.27 -17.05
N ALA A 920 -8.70 -11.31 -15.89
CA ALA A 920 -9.37 -11.02 -14.66
C ALA A 920 -9.93 -9.69 -14.63
N TYR A 921 -9.22 -8.76 -15.25
CA TYR A 921 -9.66 -7.44 -15.04
C TYR A 921 -11.01 -7.19 -15.83
N ALA A 922 -11.80 -8.22 -16.20
CA ALA A 922 -12.94 -8.22 -17.12
C ALA A 922 -14.37 -8.65 -16.72
N LYS A 923 -14.65 -9.36 -15.61
CA LYS A 923 -16.04 -9.67 -15.21
C LYS A 923 -16.49 -9.29 -13.78
N ARG A 924 -15.73 -8.66 -12.85
CA ARG A 924 -16.30 -8.06 -11.59
C ARG A 924 -17.46 -7.09 -11.84
N SER A 925 -17.72 -6.70 -13.08
CA SER A 925 -18.80 -5.82 -13.48
C SER A 925 -19.95 -6.57 -14.12
N GLY A 926 -19.77 -7.87 -14.32
CA GLY A 926 -20.81 -8.86 -14.19
C GLY A 926 -20.92 -9.41 -12.76
N LEU A 927 -20.30 -8.79 -11.74
CA LEU A 927 -20.57 -9.14 -10.35
C LEU A 927 -21.20 -7.98 -9.56
N GLY A 928 -21.86 -8.34 -8.47
CA GLY A 928 -22.71 -7.54 -7.60
C GLY A 928 -23.08 -8.19 -6.24
N ASP A 929 -24.00 -7.56 -5.52
CA ASP A 929 -24.60 -8.10 -4.32
C ASP A 929 -25.32 -9.33 -4.69
N ALA A 930 -24.89 -10.44 -4.11
CA ALA A 930 -25.73 -11.61 -4.04
C ALA A 930 -27.16 -11.28 -3.52
N VAL A 931 -27.39 -10.17 -2.82
CA VAL A 931 -28.73 -9.67 -2.42
C VAL A 931 -29.44 -8.81 -3.48
N PHE A 932 -28.77 -8.19 -4.45
CA PHE A 932 -29.39 -7.25 -5.40
C PHE A 932 -29.14 -7.57 -6.90
N VAL A 933 -28.07 -8.25 -7.28
CA VAL A 933 -27.89 -8.82 -8.63
C VAL A 933 -27.15 -10.17 -8.64
N ASN A 934 -27.43 -11.00 -9.63
CA ASN A 934 -26.85 -12.35 -9.67
C ASN A 934 -25.37 -12.33 -10.10
N VAL A 935 -24.59 -13.08 -9.32
CA VAL A 935 -23.13 -13.17 -9.31
C VAL A 935 -22.60 -14.59 -9.43
N THR A 936 -23.47 -15.56 -9.20
CA THR A 936 -23.10 -16.85 -8.65
C THR A 936 -22.33 -17.71 -9.64
N GLU A 937 -22.80 -17.76 -10.90
CA GLU A 937 -22.17 -18.52 -11.97
C GLU A 937 -20.76 -18.00 -12.26
N LEU A 938 -20.63 -16.67 -12.36
CA LEU A 938 -19.34 -16.06 -12.54
C LEU A 938 -18.43 -16.48 -11.38
N VAL A 939 -18.82 -16.30 -10.12
CA VAL A 939 -18.05 -16.72 -8.93
C VAL A 939 -17.64 -18.20 -8.89
N ALA A 940 -18.45 -19.09 -9.47
CA ALA A 940 -18.03 -20.48 -9.66
C ALA A 940 -16.91 -20.59 -10.71
N ASN A 941 -17.07 -19.99 -11.88
CA ASN A 941 -16.03 -19.93 -12.91
C ASN A 941 -14.73 -19.35 -12.33
N MET A 942 -14.85 -18.31 -11.51
CA MET A 942 -13.78 -17.53 -10.91
C MET A 942 -12.83 -18.31 -10.04
N THR A 943 -13.41 -19.24 -9.29
CA THR A 943 -12.72 -20.00 -8.26
C THR A 943 -12.17 -21.30 -8.81
N SER A 944 -12.62 -21.70 -10.01
CA SER A 944 -12.31 -22.96 -10.67
C SER A 944 -10.92 -23.03 -11.32
N SER A 945 -10.32 -24.23 -11.27
CA SER A 945 -9.08 -24.58 -12.01
C SER A 945 -9.33 -24.86 -13.51
N SER A 946 -10.59 -24.99 -13.92
CA SER A 946 -11.02 -25.29 -15.31
C SER A 946 -11.18 -24.04 -16.16
N TYR A 947 -11.99 -23.06 -15.71
CA TYR A 947 -12.01 -21.72 -16.35
C TYR A 947 -10.61 -21.10 -16.30
N ALA A 948 -9.81 -21.50 -15.30
CA ALA A 948 -8.39 -21.24 -15.31
C ALA A 948 -7.74 -21.83 -16.54
N SER A 949 -7.76 -23.14 -16.68
CA SER A 949 -7.20 -23.80 -17.85
C SER A 949 -7.72 -23.30 -19.22
N GLU A 950 -8.92 -22.72 -19.31
CA GLU A 950 -9.40 -22.01 -20.51
C GLU A 950 -8.70 -20.67 -20.72
N LEU A 951 -8.84 -19.73 -19.79
CA LEU A 951 -8.23 -18.40 -19.94
C LEU A 951 -6.71 -18.54 -20.05
N ARG A 952 -6.13 -19.56 -19.41
CA ARG A 952 -4.75 -20.08 -19.49
C ARG A 952 -4.30 -20.56 -20.88
N SER A 953 -5.17 -20.63 -21.89
CA SER A 953 -4.84 -21.15 -23.23
C SER A 953 -4.88 -20.09 -24.33
N ARG A 954 -5.64 -19.01 -24.12
CA ARG A 954 -5.91 -17.90 -25.06
C ARG A 954 -4.77 -16.87 -25.17
N ILE A 955 -3.56 -17.37 -25.37
CA ILE A 955 -2.46 -16.92 -24.53
C ILE A 955 -1.11 -17.29 -25.21
N THR A 956 -0.28 -16.30 -25.57
CA THR A 956 0.85 -16.41 -26.54
C THR A 956 2.11 -15.74 -26.03
N ASP A 957 3.16 -16.55 -25.85
CA ASP A 957 4.25 -16.27 -24.92
C ASP A 957 5.07 -15.06 -25.35
N ASP A 958 4.91 -14.72 -26.62
CA ASP A 958 5.70 -13.98 -27.57
C ASP A 958 4.93 -12.87 -28.35
N ALA A 959 3.61 -12.79 -28.21
CA ALA A 959 2.78 -11.70 -28.77
C ALA A 959 1.63 -11.23 -27.84
N THR A 960 1.00 -10.09 -28.19
CA THR A 960 -0.38 -9.65 -27.85
C THR A 960 -0.76 -8.47 -28.81
N HIS A 961 -2.01 -7.94 -28.83
CA HIS A 961 -2.65 -7.33 -30.05
C HIS A 961 -3.40 -5.95 -29.91
N ASP A 962 -4.76 -5.87 -30.06
CA ASP A 962 -5.65 -4.69 -29.81
C ASP A 962 -6.96 -5.03 -28.99
N VAL A 963 -7.57 -4.09 -28.21
CA VAL A 963 -8.68 -4.17 -27.18
C VAL A 963 -9.30 -5.54 -26.90
N ASN A 964 -10.08 -6.00 -27.89
CA ASN A 964 -11.38 -6.65 -27.66
C ASN A 964 -11.30 -8.18 -27.61
N TYR A 965 -10.18 -8.76 -28.10
CA TYR A 965 -9.77 -10.19 -28.14
C TYR A 965 -10.18 -11.05 -26.93
N TYR A 966 -10.34 -10.33 -25.84
CA TYR A 966 -10.39 -10.78 -24.50
C TYR A 966 -11.84 -10.75 -23.93
N GLY A 967 -12.66 -9.76 -24.30
CA GLY A 967 -14.05 -9.54 -23.83
C GLY A 967 -14.25 -8.83 -22.48
N PRO A 968 -14.22 -7.48 -22.43
CA PRO A 968 -14.64 -6.68 -21.27
C PRO A 968 -16.15 -6.68 -21.12
N MET A 969 -16.65 -6.13 -20.02
CA MET A 969 -18.09 -5.99 -19.84
C MET A 969 -18.54 -4.54 -19.64
N PHE A 970 -17.93 -3.77 -18.74
CA PHE A 970 -18.35 -2.41 -18.36
C PHE A 970 -17.24 -1.66 -17.62
N GLU A 971 -17.40 -0.45 -17.09
CA GLU A 971 -16.58 0.17 -16.02
C GLU A 971 -17.42 0.34 -14.73
N TRP A 972 -16.89 1.00 -13.66
CA TRP A 972 -17.46 1.42 -12.32
C TRP A 972 -16.91 2.86 -12.06
N LYS A 973 -16.74 3.48 -10.88
CA LYS A 973 -15.88 4.71 -10.79
C LYS A 973 -14.95 4.74 -9.56
N GLU A 974 -13.71 5.26 -9.66
CA GLU A 974 -12.52 5.43 -8.73
C GLU A 974 -12.45 4.93 -7.25
N ASP A 975 -11.30 4.97 -6.53
CA ASP A 975 -11.01 4.27 -5.25
C ASP A 975 -10.06 5.03 -4.24
N SER A 976 -10.30 5.17 -2.90
CA SER A 976 -9.20 5.57 -1.95
C SER A 976 -9.18 5.63 -0.34
N GLY A 977 -8.63 4.71 0.50
CA GLY A 977 -7.67 5.09 1.65
C GLY A 977 -7.50 4.12 2.89
N THR A 978 -6.30 3.85 3.51
CA THR A 978 -6.05 2.65 4.45
C THR A 978 -4.75 2.45 5.31
N THR A 979 -4.71 1.37 6.10
CA THR A 979 -3.62 0.45 6.52
C THR A 979 -4.05 -1.03 6.65
N HIS A 980 -3.17 -1.95 7.06
CA HIS A 980 -3.54 -3.31 7.48
C HIS A 980 -3.31 -3.61 8.96
N VAL A 981 -4.00 -4.65 9.46
CA VAL A 981 -3.69 -5.45 10.66
C VAL A 981 -3.67 -6.95 10.30
N SER A 982 -2.47 -7.51 10.16
CA SER A 982 -2.25 -8.96 9.99
C SER A 982 -1.85 -9.57 11.32
N LEU A 983 -2.55 -10.65 11.73
CA LEU A 983 -2.32 -11.25 13.04
C LEU A 983 -2.42 -12.78 13.03
N VAL A 984 -1.49 -13.43 13.73
CA VAL A 984 -1.55 -14.85 14.11
C VAL A 984 -1.33 -14.96 15.62
N ASP A 985 -2.20 -15.68 16.33
CA ASP A 985 -2.04 -15.95 17.77
C ASP A 985 -1.27 -17.24 18.07
N SER A 986 -0.99 -17.49 19.36
CA SER A 986 -0.30 -18.69 19.86
C SER A 986 -1.04 -19.99 19.58
N ASP A 987 -2.37 -19.91 19.50
CA ASP A 987 -3.27 -21.04 19.28
C ASP A 987 -3.32 -21.38 17.77
N GLY A 988 -2.67 -20.55 16.95
CA GLY A 988 -2.55 -20.68 15.49
C GLY A 988 -3.75 -20.11 14.74
N ASN A 989 -4.70 -19.47 15.44
CA ASN A 989 -5.77 -18.73 14.80
C ASN A 989 -5.20 -17.51 14.09
N ALA A 990 -5.94 -17.03 13.09
CA ALA A 990 -5.50 -15.92 12.28
C ALA A 990 -6.62 -14.93 12.06
N ILE A 991 -6.24 -13.65 12.06
CA ILE A 991 -7.03 -12.56 11.54
C ILE A 991 -6.22 -11.87 10.47
N SER A 992 -6.74 -11.92 9.24
CA SER A 992 -6.42 -10.88 8.28
C SER A 992 -7.55 -9.86 8.37
N VAL A 993 -7.22 -8.64 8.77
CA VAL A 993 -8.17 -7.54 8.83
C VAL A 993 -7.52 -6.18 8.56
N THR A 994 -8.04 -5.49 7.58
CA THR A 994 -7.47 -4.30 6.92
C THR A 994 -8.64 -3.31 6.78
N ALA A 995 -8.46 -2.03 6.36
CA ALA A 995 -9.37 -1.00 6.93
C ALA A 995 -9.57 0.52 6.26
N THR A 996 -10.73 1.30 6.22
CA THR A 996 -11.23 2.63 5.60
C THR A 996 -11.87 3.58 6.65
N ILE A 997 -11.86 4.89 6.36
CA ILE A 997 -12.97 5.77 5.97
C ILE A 997 -12.38 6.54 4.81
N ASN A 998 -12.22 5.89 3.64
CA ASN A 998 -11.62 6.30 2.37
C ASN A 998 -10.58 7.45 2.41
N THR A 999 -10.71 8.63 1.79
CA THR A 999 -9.57 9.56 1.61
C THR A 999 -8.68 10.01 2.81
N TYR A 1000 -8.82 11.24 3.35
CA TYR A 1000 -7.83 11.86 4.23
C TYR A 1000 -8.17 13.12 5.05
N PHE A 1001 -9.38 13.23 5.61
CA PHE A 1001 -9.87 14.06 6.73
C PHE A 1001 -11.39 14.17 6.97
N GLY A 1002 -12.20 13.81 5.99
CA GLY A 1002 -13.59 13.51 6.18
C GLY A 1002 -14.41 14.23 5.14
N SER A 1003 -15.67 14.48 5.50
CA SER A 1003 -16.66 15.41 4.90
C SER A 1003 -16.14 16.82 4.94
N MET A 1004 -14.90 16.90 5.38
CA MET A 1004 -14.37 17.79 6.35
C MET A 1004 -15.22 17.90 7.64
N VAL A 1005 -16.37 17.24 7.81
CA VAL A 1005 -17.24 17.39 8.98
C VAL A 1005 -16.81 16.43 10.07
N ARG A 1006 -15.95 16.91 10.95
CA ARG A 1006 -15.94 16.36 12.31
C ARG A 1006 -17.14 16.83 13.11
N GLY A 1007 -17.66 15.90 13.89
CA GLY A 1007 -18.67 16.12 14.89
C GLY A 1007 -18.20 17.05 15.97
N ALA A 1008 -18.90 18.18 16.10
CA ALA A 1008 -18.64 19.19 17.13
C ALA A 1008 -18.85 18.66 18.55
N ARG A 1009 -19.56 17.55 18.71
CA ARG A 1009 -19.97 16.90 19.96
C ARG A 1009 -19.24 15.58 20.18
N THR A 1010 -19.22 14.75 19.14
CA THR A 1010 -18.72 13.36 19.21
C THR A 1010 -17.24 13.21 18.89
N GLY A 1011 -16.67 14.14 18.13
CA GLY A 1011 -15.35 13.98 17.55
C GLY A 1011 -15.25 12.90 16.46
N ILE A 1012 -16.38 12.34 16.02
CA ILE A 1012 -16.53 11.40 14.88
C ILE A 1012 -16.44 12.22 13.60
N PHE A 1013 -15.60 11.85 12.63
CA PHE A 1013 -15.22 12.73 11.50
C PHE A 1013 -16.20 12.70 10.29
N TYR A 1014 -17.45 12.30 10.55
CA TYR A 1014 -18.63 11.85 9.76
C TYR A 1014 -18.64 11.16 8.39
N ASN A 1015 -18.65 9.83 8.39
CA ASN A 1015 -19.09 8.91 7.33
C ASN A 1015 -19.35 9.43 5.84
N ASN A 1016 -18.37 9.35 4.94
CA ASN A 1016 -18.37 9.15 3.44
C ASN A 1016 -17.54 7.86 2.74
N GLU A 1017 -17.63 6.45 2.54
CA GLU A 1017 -18.54 5.19 2.24
C GLU A 1017 -19.59 4.88 0.97
N MET A 1018 -20.74 5.50 0.58
CA MET A 1018 -21.21 5.91 -0.80
C MET A 1018 -20.16 5.98 -1.95
N ASP A 1019 -19.67 7.18 -2.31
CA ASP A 1019 -18.90 7.57 -3.49
C ASP A 1019 -18.31 6.47 -4.34
N ASP A 1020 -17.46 5.57 -3.95
CA ASP A 1020 -16.74 4.58 -4.74
C ASP A 1020 -17.55 3.76 -5.78
N PHE A 1021 -18.89 3.64 -5.74
CA PHE A 1021 -19.54 2.63 -6.59
C PHE A 1021 -19.65 2.74 -8.17
N SER A 1022 -20.31 3.74 -8.80
CA SER A 1022 -19.99 4.40 -10.12
C SER A 1022 -20.39 5.91 -10.67
N GLN A 1023 -21.37 6.28 -11.58
CA GLN A 1023 -22.50 7.36 -11.70
C GLN A 1023 -23.37 7.33 -12.98
N PRO A 1024 -24.57 7.87 -13.32
CA PRO A 1024 -25.32 7.48 -14.57
C PRO A 1024 -25.25 8.55 -15.72
N ASN A 1025 -25.15 8.63 -17.11
CA ASN A 1025 -24.68 7.98 -18.39
C ASN A 1025 -23.37 8.52 -19.19
N LYS A 1026 -22.15 8.75 -18.61
CA LYS A 1026 -20.84 9.27 -19.14
C LYS A 1026 -20.30 8.18 -19.96
N THR A 1027 -19.72 8.54 -21.08
CA THR A 1027 -19.04 7.59 -21.94
C THR A 1027 -17.56 7.81 -21.74
N ASN A 1028 -16.82 6.72 -21.75
CA ASN A 1028 -15.54 6.78 -21.09
C ASN A 1028 -14.51 7.49 -21.96
N PHE A 1029 -13.41 8.07 -21.47
CA PHE A 1029 -12.35 8.63 -22.32
C PHE A 1029 -12.08 7.52 -23.41
N PHE A 1030 -12.17 6.21 -23.11
CA PHE A 1030 -12.01 5.06 -24.01
C PHE A 1030 -13.39 4.61 -24.60
N GLY A 1031 -14.40 5.48 -24.68
CA GLY A 1031 -15.58 5.44 -25.55
C GLY A 1031 -16.50 4.21 -25.48
N LEU A 1032 -17.23 4.03 -24.38
CA LEU A 1032 -17.72 2.72 -23.92
C LEU A 1032 -18.71 2.87 -22.72
N PRO A 1033 -19.85 2.08 -22.55
CA PRO A 1033 -20.89 1.72 -21.46
C PRO A 1033 -20.67 1.16 -20.00
N ALA A 1034 -21.45 1.59 -19.01
CA ALA A 1034 -21.13 1.35 -17.59
C ALA A 1034 -22.04 0.43 -16.80
N SER A 1035 -21.48 -0.28 -15.81
CA SER A 1035 -22.14 -1.54 -15.47
C SER A 1035 -23.52 -1.32 -14.85
N PRO A 1036 -24.50 -2.06 -15.36
CA PRO A 1036 -25.81 -2.21 -14.74
C PRO A 1036 -25.80 -3.00 -13.45
N THR A 1037 -24.79 -3.82 -13.18
CA THR A 1037 -24.87 -4.75 -12.05
C THR A 1037 -25.10 -3.99 -10.75
N ASN A 1038 -24.65 -2.74 -10.67
CA ASN A 1038 -24.52 -2.03 -9.43
C ASN A 1038 -25.80 -1.59 -8.71
N PHE A 1039 -26.98 -1.57 -9.34
CA PHE A 1039 -27.77 -0.35 -9.19
C PHE A 1039 -28.24 0.02 -7.78
N ILE A 1040 -27.51 0.80 -6.95
CA ILE A 1040 -28.10 1.96 -6.24
C ILE A 1040 -29.61 1.98 -6.05
N GLU A 1041 -30.04 1.44 -4.93
CA GLU A 1041 -31.40 1.48 -4.44
C GLU A 1041 -31.33 1.89 -2.93
N PRO A 1042 -32.36 2.45 -2.31
CA PRO A 1042 -32.37 2.76 -0.88
C PRO A 1042 -32.02 1.56 0.02
N GLY A 1043 -31.25 1.77 1.10
CA GLY A 1043 -30.73 0.67 1.94
C GLY A 1043 -29.74 -0.23 1.21
N LYS A 1044 -29.67 -0.12 -0.13
CA LYS A 1044 -29.00 -1.09 -0.95
C LYS A 1044 -27.57 -1.12 -0.57
N ARG A 1045 -27.27 -2.36 -0.31
CA ARG A 1045 -26.05 -2.76 0.24
C ARG A 1045 -25.09 -2.87 -0.99
N PRO A 1046 -23.80 -2.50 -0.88
CA PRO A 1046 -22.93 -1.90 -1.98
C PRO A 1046 -21.57 -2.62 -2.54
N MET A 1047 -20.61 -2.50 -3.48
CA MET A 1047 -19.28 -3.37 -3.48
C MET A 1047 -17.89 -2.95 -4.02
N SER A 1048 -16.88 -3.81 -4.02
CA SER A 1048 -15.73 -3.56 -3.20
C SER A 1048 -14.42 -4.16 -3.70
N SER A 1049 -13.31 -3.43 -3.80
CA SER A 1049 -11.90 -3.80 -4.02
C SER A 1049 -10.83 -4.29 -2.94
N MET A 1050 -10.96 -5.01 -1.79
CA MET A 1050 -9.88 -5.22 -0.71
C MET A 1050 -9.51 -6.54 0.09
N ALA A 1051 -8.55 -7.44 -0.26
CA ALA A 1051 -8.27 -8.67 0.56
C ALA A 1051 -7.85 -8.56 2.05
N PRO A 1052 -8.58 -9.27 2.94
CA PRO A 1052 -8.07 -9.96 4.11
C PRO A 1052 -7.69 -11.43 3.77
N THR A 1053 -6.51 -11.66 3.23
CA THR A 1053 -6.14 -13.01 2.78
C THR A 1053 -5.63 -13.90 3.92
N ILE A 1054 -6.17 -15.12 4.01
CA ILE A 1054 -5.57 -16.23 4.78
C ILE A 1054 -5.36 -17.44 3.87
N LEU A 1055 -4.14 -18.01 3.88
CA LEU A 1055 -3.80 -19.31 3.27
C LEU A 1055 -3.45 -20.33 4.35
N VAL A 1056 -3.94 -21.55 4.17
CA VAL A 1056 -3.67 -22.70 5.03
C VAL A 1056 -3.25 -23.91 4.19
N ASP A 1057 -2.49 -24.82 4.80
CA ASP A 1057 -2.16 -26.11 4.18
C ASP A 1057 -3.23 -27.20 4.45
N SER A 1058 -3.00 -28.40 3.92
CA SER A 1058 -3.85 -29.58 4.14
C SER A 1058 -3.93 -30.06 5.59
N SER A 1059 -3.00 -29.64 6.47
CA SER A 1059 -3.13 -29.85 7.93
C SER A 1059 -4.04 -28.81 8.61
N GLY A 1060 -4.45 -27.77 7.87
CA GLY A 1060 -5.12 -26.57 8.38
C GLY A 1060 -4.18 -25.62 9.13
N ALA A 1061 -2.86 -25.74 8.99
CA ALA A 1061 -1.96 -24.77 9.58
C ALA A 1061 -1.94 -23.50 8.73
N VAL A 1062 -2.13 -22.35 9.37
CA VAL A 1062 -2.00 -21.05 8.72
C VAL A 1062 -0.57 -20.87 8.25
N GLN A 1063 -0.39 -20.73 6.94
CA GLN A 1063 0.89 -20.49 6.29
C GLN A 1063 1.10 -19.01 6.00
N PHE A 1064 0.02 -18.28 5.65
CA PHE A 1064 0.09 -16.85 5.36
C PHE A 1064 -1.16 -16.12 5.85
N VAL A 1065 -0.96 -15.02 6.56
CA VAL A 1065 -1.99 -14.04 6.94
C VAL A 1065 -1.52 -12.70 6.45
N SER A 1066 -2.33 -12.05 5.64
CA SER A 1066 -1.81 -10.92 4.89
C SER A 1066 -2.95 -10.10 4.33
N GLY A 1067 -2.75 -8.79 4.37
CA GLY A 1067 -3.63 -7.68 4.01
C GLY A 1067 -2.72 -6.45 3.89
N ALA A 1068 -3.12 -5.39 3.21
CA ALA A 1068 -2.15 -4.38 2.77
C ALA A 1068 -2.80 -3.00 2.41
N ALA A 1069 -2.09 -2.03 1.76
CA ALA A 1069 -2.04 -0.54 1.96
C ALA A 1069 -1.87 0.49 0.76
N GLY A 1070 -2.85 1.04 0.02
CA GLY A 1070 -2.68 1.98 -1.22
C GLY A 1070 -3.58 2.89 -2.27
N GLY A 1071 -4.84 2.82 -2.77
CA GLY A 1071 -5.17 3.44 -4.13
C GLY A 1071 -6.15 2.69 -5.02
N SER A 1072 -5.74 2.10 -6.15
CA SER A 1072 -6.51 1.00 -6.78
C SER A 1072 -6.12 -0.35 -6.18
N ARG A 1073 -4.84 -0.42 -5.96
CA ARG A 1073 -4.09 -1.63 -6.08
C ARG A 1073 -4.09 -2.39 -4.79
N ILE A 1074 -5.15 -2.53 -3.98
CA ILE A 1074 -5.29 -3.53 -2.87
C ILE A 1074 -4.60 -5.02 -3.14
N THR A 1075 -4.95 -6.38 -3.57
CA THR A 1075 -5.21 -7.28 -4.85
C THR A 1075 -4.10 -8.19 -5.50
N THR A 1076 -3.07 -7.82 -6.33
CA THR A 1076 -1.67 -8.37 -6.59
C THR A 1076 -0.66 -8.95 -5.55
N ALA A 1077 -0.17 -8.19 -4.52
CA ALA A 1077 0.78 -8.13 -3.34
C ALA A 1077 0.88 -8.91 -2.02
N ILE A 1078 -0.14 -9.12 -1.18
CA ILE A 1078 -0.17 -10.27 -0.25
C ILE A 1078 0.21 -11.51 -1.03
N ALA A 1079 -0.55 -11.92 -2.03
CA ALA A 1079 -0.21 -12.64 -3.26
C ALA A 1079 0.82 -12.07 -4.26
N TYR A 1080 1.45 -10.89 -4.05
CA TYR A 1080 2.82 -10.55 -4.51
C TYR A 1080 3.84 -10.71 -3.37
N MET A 1081 3.42 -11.60 -2.50
CA MET A 1081 4.04 -12.31 -1.45
C MET A 1081 3.27 -13.67 -1.39
N LEU A 1082 2.48 -14.06 -2.42
CA LEU A 1082 1.88 -15.40 -2.72
C LEU A 1082 1.78 -15.62 -4.27
N ALA A 1083 2.75 -15.17 -5.08
CA ALA A 1083 3.61 -15.95 -6.01
C ALA A 1083 5.29 -15.99 -6.33
N ARG A 1084 6.56 -16.13 -5.70
CA ARG A 1084 7.52 -16.33 -4.46
C ARG A 1084 7.44 -17.43 -3.40
N GLN A 1085 7.04 -17.09 -2.17
CA GLN A 1085 7.01 -17.78 -0.89
C GLN A 1085 6.97 -19.34 -0.90
N LEU A 1086 6.54 -20.03 -1.96
CA LEU A 1086 6.45 -21.50 -2.09
C LEU A 1086 6.92 -22.09 -3.46
N TYR A 1087 7.36 -21.29 -4.44
CA TYR A 1087 7.88 -21.77 -5.74
C TYR A 1087 9.09 -20.94 -6.22
N LEU A 1088 9.02 -19.61 -6.12
CA LEU A 1088 10.16 -18.69 -6.00
C LEU A 1088 10.50 -18.50 -4.50
N ASN A 1089 10.62 -19.59 -3.74
CA ASN A 1089 10.46 -19.69 -2.27
C ASN A 1089 11.09 -18.55 -1.42
N GLU A 1090 10.46 -17.38 -1.26
CA GLU A 1090 11.03 -16.27 -0.47
C GLU A 1090 10.36 -16.03 0.89
N THR A 1091 10.92 -15.07 1.61
CA THR A 1091 10.38 -14.57 2.87
C THR A 1091 9.40 -13.43 2.64
N VAL A 1092 8.48 -13.26 3.59
CA VAL A 1092 7.56 -12.12 3.67
C VAL A 1092 8.32 -10.81 3.64
N LYS A 1093 9.45 -10.70 4.34
CA LYS A 1093 10.30 -9.51 4.27
C LYS A 1093 10.70 -9.19 2.84
N ALA A 1094 11.20 -10.16 2.10
CA ALA A 1094 11.55 -9.94 0.71
C ALA A 1094 10.34 -9.52 -0.15
N ALA A 1095 9.20 -10.14 0.11
CA ALA A 1095 7.98 -10.00 -0.68
C ALA A 1095 7.08 -8.81 -0.27
N VAL A 1096 7.41 -8.17 0.85
CA VAL A 1096 6.86 -6.92 1.37
C VAL A 1096 7.84 -5.76 1.13
N ASP A 1097 9.14 -5.98 1.33
CA ASP A 1097 10.20 -5.04 0.94
C ASP A 1097 10.24 -4.86 -0.58
N SER A 1098 9.66 -5.84 -1.29
CA SER A 1098 9.09 -5.64 -2.61
C SER A 1098 8.62 -4.21 -2.71
N TYR A 1099 9.20 -3.41 -3.59
CA TYR A 1099 8.42 -2.52 -4.44
C TYR A 1099 7.02 -3.08 -4.81
N ARG A 1100 6.00 -2.24 -5.13
CA ARG A 1100 4.54 -2.56 -4.89
C ARG A 1100 3.31 -2.98 -5.90
N LEU A 1101 3.44 -3.60 -7.14
CA LEU A 1101 2.84 -3.63 -8.58
C LEU A 1101 1.30 -3.85 -8.74
N HIS A 1102 0.64 -3.44 -9.85
CA HIS A 1102 -0.82 -3.65 -10.12
C HIS A 1102 -1.37 -4.01 -11.53
N HIS A 1103 -2.56 -4.60 -11.68
CA HIS A 1103 -3.22 -4.68 -12.99
C HIS A 1103 -4.74 -4.52 -12.96
N GLN A 1104 -5.26 -3.95 -14.06
CA GLN A 1104 -6.62 -3.63 -14.45
C GLN A 1104 -6.78 -3.75 -16.06
N LEU A 1105 -7.94 -3.93 -16.84
CA LEU A 1105 -8.53 -3.59 -18.27
C LEU A 1105 -9.03 -2.16 -18.95
N VAL A 1106 -9.45 -1.10 -18.27
CA VAL A 1106 -9.54 0.43 -18.36
C VAL A 1106 -8.45 1.52 -17.55
N PRO A 1107 -7.38 2.50 -17.81
CA PRO A 1107 -6.44 3.11 -18.92
C PRO A 1107 -5.05 2.46 -19.38
N ASN A 1108 -4.76 1.71 -20.46
CA ASN A 1108 -3.92 0.44 -20.36
C ASN A 1108 -2.42 0.50 -19.89
N PHE A 1109 -1.94 0.86 -18.68
CA PHE A 1109 -0.48 1.02 -18.37
C PHE A 1109 0.31 0.22 -17.25
N VAL A 1110 1.40 -0.50 -17.57
CA VAL A 1110 2.19 -1.27 -16.56
C VAL A 1110 3.08 -0.39 -15.60
N THR A 1111 2.64 0.15 -14.49
CA THR A 1111 3.46 1.03 -13.62
C THR A 1111 3.89 0.56 -12.23
N TYR A 1112 5.01 1.05 -11.73
CA TYR A 1112 5.79 0.42 -10.68
C TYR A 1112 6.34 1.42 -9.64
N ASN A 1113 6.01 1.44 -8.33
CA ASN A 1113 6.61 2.20 -7.18
C ASN A 1113 8.02 2.76 -7.42
N PRO A 1114 8.60 3.84 -6.82
CA PRO A 1114 9.67 4.63 -7.50
C PRO A 1114 11.16 4.84 -6.93
N ASP A 1115 12.28 4.07 -7.14
CA ASP A 1115 13.65 4.49 -7.69
C ASP A 1115 14.59 3.52 -8.48
N LYS A 1116 14.22 2.27 -8.62
CA LYS A 1116 14.94 1.05 -8.37
C LYS A 1116 14.68 0.05 -9.56
N CYS A 1117 15.58 -0.84 -9.95
CA CYS A 1117 15.59 -1.82 -11.04
C CYS A 1117 15.38 -1.38 -12.47
N ASP A 1118 16.27 -1.89 -13.28
CA ASP A 1118 16.57 -1.32 -14.57
C ASP A 1118 16.91 -2.39 -15.61
N ILE A 1119 16.81 -3.67 -15.29
CA ILE A 1119 16.83 -4.78 -16.26
C ILE A 1119 15.33 -5.13 -16.62
N ILE A 1120 14.38 -5.13 -15.64
CA ILE A 1120 12.90 -5.10 -15.79
C ILE A 1120 12.32 -3.71 -15.64
N LYS A 1121 12.66 -2.94 -16.64
CA LYS A 1121 11.60 -2.30 -17.43
C LYS A 1121 11.90 -2.49 -18.92
N SER A 1122 13.09 -2.99 -19.22
CA SER A 1122 13.85 -2.72 -20.44
C SER A 1122 13.82 -3.84 -21.43
N GLU A 1123 13.22 -4.90 -20.99
CA GLU A 1123 13.00 -6.11 -21.70
C GLU A 1123 11.45 -6.41 -21.65
N LEU A 1124 10.56 -5.40 -21.36
CA LEU A 1124 9.16 -5.23 -21.77
C LEU A 1124 9.02 -4.05 -22.77
N ARG A 1125 8.89 -4.36 -24.10
CA ARG A 1125 8.17 -3.89 -25.32
C ARG A 1125 8.04 -4.91 -26.57
N ARG A 1126 8.99 -5.83 -26.98
CA ARG A 1126 9.18 -6.85 -28.15
C ARG A 1126 8.06 -7.74 -28.64
N LYS A 1127 7.00 -7.77 -27.90
CA LYS A 1127 6.28 -9.00 -27.63
C LYS A 1127 4.88 -8.49 -27.25
N GLY A 1128 4.77 -7.35 -26.54
CA GLY A 1128 3.93 -6.21 -26.88
C GLY A 1128 3.11 -5.41 -25.93
N HIS A 1129 3.63 -4.23 -25.54
CA HIS A 1129 3.03 -2.96 -25.07
C HIS A 1129 4.31 -1.89 -24.87
N ALA A 1130 4.39 -0.57 -24.45
CA ALA A 1130 5.62 0.30 -24.05
C ALA A 1130 5.64 1.37 -22.79
N VAL A 1131 6.76 1.86 -22.10
CA VAL A 1131 7.22 1.93 -20.57
C VAL A 1131 6.95 2.97 -19.32
N GLN A 1132 6.29 2.70 -18.11
CA GLN A 1132 5.49 3.67 -17.16
C GLN A 1132 5.75 4.12 -15.65
N PRO A 1133 5.52 5.37 -15.17
CA PRO A 1133 5.72 5.92 -13.78
C PRO A 1133 4.64 6.68 -12.90
N SER A 1134 4.88 6.81 -11.58
CA SER A 1134 4.32 7.67 -10.50
C SER A 1134 4.99 7.65 -9.08
N SER A 1135 4.49 8.33 -8.03
CA SER A 1135 5.26 8.56 -6.78
C SER A 1135 4.93 7.66 -5.58
N SER A 1136 3.66 7.41 -5.32
CA SER A 1136 3.14 7.04 -3.99
C SER A 1136 3.22 5.56 -3.63
N LEU A 1137 3.14 5.22 -2.33
CA LEU A 1137 3.80 4.01 -1.80
C LEU A 1137 2.99 3.11 -0.81
N SER A 1138 3.13 1.78 -0.93
CA SER A 1138 2.20 0.84 -0.24
C SER A 1138 2.46 0.53 1.20
N VAL A 1139 1.48 -0.15 1.80
CA VAL A 1139 1.64 -0.89 3.05
C VAL A 1139 1.09 -2.32 3.05
N ILE A 1140 1.85 -3.37 2.67
CA ILE A 1140 1.56 -4.74 3.20
C ILE A 1140 1.93 -4.85 4.65
N GLU A 1141 0.99 -5.31 5.46
CA GLU A 1141 1.32 -5.95 6.71
C GLU A 1141 1.09 -7.47 6.52
N ALA A 1142 2.03 -8.31 6.93
CA ALA A 1142 1.90 -9.73 6.64
C ALA A 1142 2.65 -10.59 7.63
N VAL A 1143 2.08 -11.76 7.89
CA VAL A 1143 2.67 -12.83 8.68
C VAL A 1143 2.79 -14.06 7.79
N GLN A 1144 4.03 -14.54 7.61
CA GLN A 1144 4.33 -15.84 7.02
C GLN A 1144 4.75 -16.81 8.11
N ARG A 1145 4.30 -18.06 8.02
CA ARG A 1145 4.93 -19.17 8.72
C ARG A 1145 6.15 -19.62 7.91
N LEU A 1146 7.31 -19.63 8.57
CA LEU A 1146 8.56 -20.13 8.00
C LEU A 1146 8.58 -21.66 8.06
N PRO A 1147 9.40 -22.35 7.23
CA PRO A 1147 9.54 -23.81 7.28
C PRO A 1147 9.89 -24.35 8.66
N ASN A 1148 10.58 -23.56 9.50
CA ASN A 1148 10.92 -23.92 10.88
C ASN A 1148 9.80 -23.64 11.92
N GLY A 1149 8.54 -23.55 11.47
CA GLY A 1149 7.35 -23.36 12.31
C GLY A 1149 7.17 -21.96 12.89
N LYS A 1150 8.26 -21.19 13.04
CA LYS A 1150 8.26 -19.80 13.51
C LYS A 1150 7.46 -18.89 12.57
N LEU A 1151 7.02 -17.76 13.09
CA LEU A 1151 6.35 -16.71 12.33
C LEU A 1151 7.34 -15.61 11.98
N GLN A 1152 7.18 -15.02 10.81
CA GLN A 1152 7.80 -13.75 10.46
C GLN A 1152 6.68 -12.76 10.15
N ALA A 1153 6.60 -11.67 10.92
CA ALA A 1153 5.87 -10.50 10.48
C ALA A 1153 6.80 -9.65 9.61
N ASN A 1154 6.28 -9.04 8.54
CA ASN A 1154 6.92 -7.88 7.95
C ASN A 1154 5.87 -6.82 7.69
N TRP A 1155 6.04 -5.72 8.39
CA TRP A 1155 5.36 -4.49 8.04
C TRP A 1155 5.89 -3.98 6.70
N ASP A 1156 5.14 -3.15 6.01
CA ASP A 1156 5.70 -2.49 4.83
C ASP A 1156 6.43 -1.27 5.27
N PHE A 1157 7.55 -1.05 4.62
CA PHE A 1157 8.29 0.14 4.86
C PHE A 1157 7.60 1.43 4.43
N ARG A 1158 6.64 1.51 3.51
CA ARG A 1158 6.34 2.85 2.97
C ARG A 1158 5.46 3.79 3.81
N LYS A 1159 5.35 3.53 5.12
CA LYS A 1159 4.96 4.49 6.17
C LYS A 1159 5.96 4.47 7.35
N PRO A 1160 6.98 5.35 7.40
CA PRO A 1160 8.04 5.41 8.44
C PRO A 1160 7.66 5.08 9.92
N ARG A 1161 8.58 4.45 10.66
CA ARG A 1161 8.38 3.85 11.99
C ARG A 1161 8.79 4.89 13.02
N ALA A 1162 7.84 5.44 13.78
CA ALA A 1162 8.14 6.40 14.83
C ALA A 1162 9.25 5.88 15.78
N ALA A 1163 10.38 6.56 15.86
CA ALA A 1163 11.40 6.27 16.85
C ALA A 1163 10.85 6.54 18.28
N PHE A 1164 10.65 5.47 19.04
CA PHE A 1164 10.24 5.52 20.45
C PHE A 1164 11.02 4.48 21.26
N SER A 1165 11.59 4.91 22.37
CA SER A 1165 12.25 3.99 23.31
C SER A 1165 11.23 3.04 23.94
N ARG A 1166 11.55 1.74 23.90
CA ARG A 1166 10.74 0.65 24.46
C ARG A 1166 10.52 0.80 25.98
N THR A 1167 11.35 1.59 26.65
CA THR A 1167 11.37 1.76 28.12
C THR A 1167 10.29 2.70 28.66
N CYS A 1168 9.74 3.62 27.84
CA CYS A 1168 8.89 4.70 28.36
C CYS A 1168 7.39 4.40 28.42
N LEU A 1169 6.88 3.43 27.63
CA LEU A 1169 5.43 3.21 27.54
C LEU A 1169 4.88 2.30 28.65
N LEU A 1170 5.62 1.26 29.04
CA LEU A 1170 5.18 0.28 30.06
C LEU A 1170 4.91 0.96 31.42
N ALA A 1171 5.87 1.75 31.90
CA ALA A 1171 5.73 2.55 33.13
C ALA A 1171 4.55 3.55 33.10
N ALA A 1172 4.02 3.88 31.92
CA ALA A 1172 2.83 4.73 31.78
C ALA A 1172 1.52 3.94 31.72
N VAL A 1173 1.54 2.61 31.58
CA VAL A 1173 0.36 1.73 31.59
C VAL A 1173 0.10 1.16 32.98
N ASP A 1174 1.15 0.71 33.68
CA ASP A 1174 1.04 0.00 34.97
C ASP A 1174 0.46 0.86 36.11
N ASN A 1175 0.66 2.17 36.06
CA ASN A 1175 0.53 3.07 37.22
C ASN A 1175 -0.92 3.44 37.62
N TYR A 1176 -1.93 2.66 37.23
CA TYR A 1176 -3.34 2.90 37.60
C TYR A 1176 -4.24 1.64 37.68
N THR A 1177 -3.67 0.45 37.89
CA THR A 1177 -4.43 -0.73 38.37
C THR A 1177 -4.30 -0.90 39.88
N LEU A 1178 -5.42 -1.26 40.52
CA LEU A 1178 -5.68 -1.14 41.96
C LEU A 1178 -4.69 -1.87 42.89
N GLN A 1179 -4.62 -1.36 44.13
CA GLN A 1179 -3.98 -2.03 45.26
C GLN A 1179 -4.74 -3.32 45.64
N THR A 1180 -4.24 -4.47 45.21
CA THR A 1180 -4.43 -5.78 45.86
C THR A 1180 -3.15 -6.60 45.72
N GLU A 1181 -2.93 -7.55 46.62
CA GLU A 1181 -1.64 -8.23 46.81
C GLU A 1181 -1.35 -9.32 45.75
N GLU A 1182 -0.09 -9.78 45.75
CA GLU A 1182 0.51 -10.86 44.93
C GLU A 1182 0.71 -10.59 43.40
N THR A 1183 1.96 -10.32 43.02
CA THR A 1183 2.43 -10.38 41.62
C THR A 1183 2.56 -11.83 41.12
N PRO A 1184 1.88 -12.24 40.03
CA PRO A 1184 1.98 -13.59 39.47
C PRO A 1184 3.39 -13.95 38.96
N GLU A 1185 3.75 -15.24 39.03
CA GLU A 1185 5.14 -15.70 38.84
C GLU A 1185 5.71 -15.56 37.40
N TRP A 1186 4.86 -15.23 36.41
CA TRP A 1186 5.28 -15.10 35.00
C TRP A 1186 6.16 -13.88 34.68
N GLN A 1187 6.15 -12.83 35.51
CA GLN A 1187 6.96 -11.62 35.28
C GLN A 1187 8.48 -11.80 35.55
N LYS A 1188 8.95 -12.95 36.06
CA LYS A 1188 10.33 -13.10 36.58
C LYS A 1188 11.41 -13.53 35.58
N ASN A 1189 11.09 -13.90 34.33
CA ASN A 1189 12.04 -14.52 33.40
C ASN A 1189 12.14 -13.82 32.03
N CYS A 1190 12.76 -12.64 31.95
CA CYS A 1190 13.07 -11.98 30.65
C CYS A 1190 14.24 -10.98 30.66
N VAL A 1191 15.39 -11.33 31.25
CA VAL A 1191 16.64 -10.56 31.12
C VAL A 1191 17.79 -11.51 30.73
N SER A 1192 18.75 -10.96 29.96
CA SER A 1192 19.90 -11.57 29.27
C SER A 1192 20.70 -12.66 30.01
N ASP A 1193 21.36 -13.49 29.21
CA ASP A 1193 22.77 -13.83 29.45
C ASP A 1193 23.60 -13.64 28.16
N SER A 1194 24.90 -13.40 28.28
CA SER A 1194 25.72 -12.82 27.19
C SER A 1194 27.24 -13.11 27.29
N GLY A 1195 27.91 -13.23 26.13
CA GLY A 1195 29.38 -13.17 26.00
C GLY A 1195 29.76 -12.76 24.57
N THR A 1196 30.45 -11.63 24.34
CA THR A 1196 31.91 -11.40 24.45
C THR A 1196 32.72 -12.02 23.28
N ASP A 1197 33.68 -11.33 22.65
CA ASP A 1197 34.55 -10.27 23.18
C ASP A 1197 34.98 -9.14 22.20
N ILE A 1198 35.38 -8.02 22.83
CA ILE A 1198 36.42 -7.03 22.45
C ILE A 1198 36.47 -6.46 21.01
N TYR A 1199 36.21 -5.15 20.90
CA TYR A 1199 37.25 -4.19 20.45
C TYR A 1199 37.08 -2.85 21.21
N GLN A 1200 38.19 -2.31 21.73
CA GLN A 1200 38.22 -1.00 22.41
C GLN A 1200 38.44 0.14 21.41
N TYR A 1201 37.91 1.34 21.70
CA TYR A 1201 38.64 2.59 21.49
C TYR A 1201 38.26 3.64 22.54
N ASN A 1202 39.18 4.56 22.84
CA ASN A 1202 39.15 5.39 24.05
C ASN A 1202 38.33 6.68 23.93
N ALA A 1203 37.92 7.20 25.09
CA ALA A 1203 37.19 8.45 25.23
C ALA A 1203 38.08 9.71 25.24
N VAL A 1204 37.49 10.86 24.88
CA VAL A 1204 37.89 12.21 25.30
C VAL A 1204 36.61 12.99 25.65
N SER A 1205 36.70 13.92 26.60
CA SER A 1205 35.61 14.77 27.13
C SER A 1205 35.23 15.92 26.15
N SER A 1206 34.22 16.77 26.36
CA SER A 1206 33.32 17.05 27.51
C SER A 1206 31.90 17.43 26.99
N ASP A 1207 30.89 17.93 27.73
CA ASP A 1207 30.72 18.34 29.14
C ASP A 1207 29.23 18.29 29.59
N SER A 1208 28.94 18.84 30.77
CA SER A 1208 27.63 19.14 31.40
C SER A 1208 27.23 20.62 31.14
N ALA A 1209 26.07 21.17 31.54
CA ALA A 1209 24.95 20.77 32.42
C ALA A 1209 23.61 21.35 31.83
N VAL A 1210 22.40 21.28 32.39
CA VAL A 1210 21.90 21.21 33.78
C VAL A 1210 20.61 20.38 33.86
N CYS A 1211 20.47 19.59 34.94
CA CYS A 1211 19.19 19.09 35.46
C CYS A 1211 19.23 19.13 36.99
N SER A 1212 18.39 19.96 37.63
CA SER A 1212 18.20 19.98 39.08
C SER A 1212 16.98 20.83 39.46
N THR A 1213 16.27 20.43 40.53
CA THR A 1213 15.09 21.11 41.14
C THR A 1213 13.85 21.25 40.22
N ILE A 1214 12.61 21.20 40.73
CA ILE A 1214 12.15 21.16 42.13
C ILE A 1214 11.40 19.85 42.41
N GLY A 1215 11.67 19.27 43.58
CA GLY A 1215 10.87 18.22 44.20
C GLY A 1215 10.96 18.33 45.72
N ASP A 1216 10.41 19.42 46.28
CA ASP A 1216 10.34 19.68 47.73
C ASP A 1216 9.14 20.59 48.02
N TYR A 1217 8.03 20.01 48.51
CA TYR A 1217 6.97 20.75 49.22
C TYR A 1217 6.07 19.80 50.04
N VAL A 1218 6.70 19.06 50.96
CA VAL A 1218 6.04 18.18 51.93
C VAL A 1218 6.62 18.48 53.32
N LEU A 1219 5.76 18.46 54.35
CA LEU A 1219 6.06 18.74 55.77
C LEU A 1219 6.44 20.20 56.13
N ASN A 1220 5.40 20.97 56.47
CA ASN A 1220 5.40 21.63 57.77
C ASN A 1220 4.20 21.10 58.58
N VAL A 1221 4.27 21.12 59.91
CA VAL A 1221 3.42 20.29 60.79
C VAL A 1221 2.70 21.14 61.86
N LEU A 1222 1.65 20.57 62.46
CA LEU A 1222 0.93 20.98 63.70
C LEU A 1222 -0.30 21.88 63.53
N GLY A 1223 -1.25 21.70 64.45
CA GLY A 1223 -2.36 22.62 64.73
C GLY A 1223 -3.68 22.24 64.06
N GLY A 1224 -4.71 21.96 64.88
CA GLY A 1224 -6.08 21.78 64.40
C GLY A 1224 -7.08 22.61 65.20
N ASN A 1225 -8.21 22.93 64.58
CA ASN A 1225 -9.53 23.30 65.13
C ASN A 1225 -10.52 23.13 63.95
N ALA A 1226 -11.64 22.40 63.99
CA ALA A 1226 -12.72 22.22 64.97
C ALA A 1226 -13.90 23.20 64.76
N MET A 1227 -15.07 22.63 64.44
CA MET A 1227 -16.40 23.27 64.23
C MET A 1227 -16.49 24.17 62.98
N ASP A 1228 -17.63 24.37 62.30
CA ASP A 1228 -19.03 23.89 62.46
C ASP A 1228 -19.48 23.16 61.16
N ALA A 1229 -20.26 22.07 61.17
CA ALA A 1229 -21.68 21.89 61.55
C ALA A 1229 -22.69 22.50 60.52
N GLY A 1230 -23.47 21.62 59.87
CA GLY A 1230 -24.51 21.98 58.89
C GLY A 1230 -25.22 20.74 58.32
N VAL A 1231 -26.38 20.39 58.88
CA VAL A 1231 -27.04 19.08 58.66
C VAL A 1231 -28.36 19.21 57.90
N ALA A 1232 -28.53 18.39 56.84
CA ALA A 1232 -29.79 17.80 56.37
C ALA A 1232 -29.42 16.62 55.41
N THR A 1233 -29.85 15.36 55.52
CA THR A 1233 -31.20 14.73 55.69
C THR A 1233 -32.14 15.07 54.52
N VAL A 1234 -32.86 14.13 53.85
CA VAL A 1234 -33.36 12.80 54.24
C VAL A 1234 -33.17 11.78 53.08
N SER A 1235 -33.30 10.48 53.38
CA SER A 1235 -33.16 9.33 52.47
C SER A 1235 -34.52 8.82 51.88
N PRO A 1236 -34.77 7.54 51.48
CA PRO A 1236 -35.31 7.25 50.14
C PRO A 1236 -36.68 6.53 50.09
N THR A 1237 -37.29 6.42 48.89
CA THR A 1237 -38.30 5.38 48.52
C THR A 1237 -38.62 5.43 47.01
N SER A 1238 -39.06 4.38 46.30
CA SER A 1238 -39.01 2.92 46.52
C SER A 1238 -39.67 2.14 45.36
N LYS A 1239 -39.32 0.84 45.19
CA LYS A 1239 -40.18 -0.28 44.68
C LYS A 1239 -40.54 -0.27 43.16
N ALA A 1240 -40.86 -1.42 42.51
CA ALA A 1240 -40.82 -2.84 42.93
C ALA A 1240 -40.93 -3.84 41.74
N GLN A 1241 -40.32 -5.04 41.90
CA GLN A 1241 -40.76 -6.39 41.42
C GLN A 1241 -40.95 -6.58 39.88
N GLU A 1242 -41.08 -7.76 39.26
CA GLU A 1242 -41.26 -9.21 39.59
C GLU A 1242 -40.21 -10.06 38.79
N SER A 1243 -39.60 -11.17 39.22
CA SER A 1243 -40.07 -12.58 39.39
C SER A 1243 -40.87 -13.18 38.22
N ALA A 1244 -40.70 -14.44 37.74
CA ALA A 1244 -39.70 -15.53 37.94
C ALA A 1244 -39.92 -16.58 36.78
N GLU A 1245 -39.44 -17.85 36.68
CA GLU A 1245 -38.70 -18.81 37.54
C GLU A 1245 -37.59 -19.60 36.78
N ALA A 1246 -37.76 -20.91 36.53
CA ALA A 1246 -36.82 -21.94 36.04
C ALA A 1246 -37.66 -23.20 35.61
N PRO A 1247 -37.17 -24.46 35.50
CA PRO A 1247 -35.81 -25.02 35.39
C PRO A 1247 -35.67 -26.05 34.21
N PHE A 1248 -34.53 -26.76 34.10
CA PHE A 1248 -34.49 -28.25 34.09
C PHE A 1248 -33.06 -28.81 34.29
N TRP A 1249 -32.93 -30.14 34.45
CA TRP A 1249 -31.79 -30.85 35.03
C TRP A 1249 -30.93 -31.63 34.02
N PHE A 1250 -29.65 -31.90 34.32
CA PHE A 1250 -29.17 -33.25 34.71
C PHE A 1250 -27.71 -33.29 35.22
N THR A 1251 -27.42 -34.25 36.09
CA THR A 1251 -26.08 -34.69 36.55
C THR A 1251 -25.60 -35.92 35.71
N THR A 1252 -24.47 -36.62 35.87
CA THR A 1252 -23.61 -36.93 37.05
C THR A 1252 -22.29 -37.66 36.62
N THR A 1253 -21.31 -37.78 37.54
CA THR A 1253 -20.31 -38.89 37.70
C THR A 1253 -19.13 -39.16 36.72
N GLY A 1254 -17.99 -39.58 37.30
CA GLY A 1254 -16.85 -40.31 36.66
C GLY A 1254 -15.67 -39.43 36.22
N ARG A 1255 -14.53 -39.25 36.91
CA ARG A 1255 -13.76 -39.93 38.00
C ARG A 1255 -12.71 -40.98 37.52
N LEU A 1256 -11.44 -40.70 37.87
CA LEU A 1256 -10.24 -41.56 38.03
C LEU A 1256 -9.25 -41.78 36.86
N HIS A 1257 -7.96 -41.56 37.20
CA HIS A 1257 -6.68 -42.11 36.67
C HIS A 1257 -6.36 -41.99 35.15
N SER A 1258 -5.19 -41.51 34.71
CA SER A 1258 -3.78 -41.94 34.94
C SER A 1258 -3.46 -43.30 34.30
N ASP A 1259 -2.28 -43.56 33.72
CA ASP A 1259 -0.98 -42.86 33.74
C ASP A 1259 -0.31 -42.90 32.35
N SER A 1260 0.86 -42.25 32.21
CA SER A 1260 1.96 -42.60 31.27
C SER A 1260 1.70 -42.51 29.75
N HIS A 1261 2.63 -42.04 28.91
CA HIS A 1261 3.97 -41.47 29.11
C HIS A 1261 4.30 -40.48 27.97
N CYS A 1262 5.54 -39.98 27.93
CA CYS A 1262 6.10 -39.23 26.79
C CYS A 1262 5.90 -40.03 25.47
N VAL A 1263 5.83 -39.39 24.30
CA VAL A 1263 7.01 -38.76 23.67
C VAL A 1263 6.73 -37.38 23.08
#